data_AF-A0A955Z3D5-F1
#
_entry.id   AF-A0A955Z3D5-F1
#
_cell.length_a   1.000
_cell.length_b   1.000
_cell.length_c   1.000
_cell.angle_alpha   90.00
_cell.angle_beta   90.00
_cell.angle_gamma   90.00
#
_symmetry.space_group_name_H-M   'P 1'
#
loop_
_entity.id
_entity.type
_entity.pdbx_description
1 polymer ?
#
loop_
_entity_poly.entity_id
_entity_poly.type
_entity_poly.pdbx_seq_one_letter_code
_entity_poly.pdbx_strand_id
1 'polypeptide(L)'
;MRSFVLAVVIGAAAAVPLACGSGDESVFQGGPDGGEPVTPPTGFDGGGGDVVAPSVGDLDPATLRVEPADQVLVVQSGQTAKLAFRAFAKSKLSGVETDVTDRVVFYVPDNYLVGGFPLDGSATFTTRLPATATDPPQRGGKVTIEATASNSDGPLKARTSLTVKLGATVLAPGQTPALPANPGTKFVGTPDAARAPKLAYPNDAALLPPNLKRLEVHWEPGTGNDLFEISFTSPSSEVKYYARCGGGPDFVAGACGLELDEAAYAPLAESNRGVGPVKLRVRGAADAGNGFGESVEQTVEFAETNVEGALYYWTVSAPLPRIMRYDFASAQTSPDVFLEPGQNGLSSVVNTWDTFACVGCHALSRDGKRMVASIGGQFEGRQVYVSDLSKPPATPGWLTQDGAPVGEPAKNRLQFASFNPSGSQFVAVFGDKGPAFNGGRLLPNSVTADEPADLDPNKLWFHDGATGIRSSSLTLPFKPTHPDWSPDGKTIAMTKSGNAQATAQKPTRGSVNVVRAAGAGWSAPETIVPELQGKNRYNPTFVPDSTFLLFNESTCADPTNGWDADDCDADADPSAKVWAVKPQAGATPVLLTRAGKGGVADGARTDLADTFPRTTPFSKKQGAGKLFWFTVASRRAPGLRRNDYATDQQLLWMFALDPAKVLAGQDGSFPGFFLPFQDLKTSNHIGQWTEKTVAPNPPPPPPPPPPPPPPPPPPPPR
;
A
#
# COMPACT_ATOMS: atom_id res chain seq x y z
N MET A 1 -7.09 7.79 54.24
CA MET A 1 -7.22 6.66 55.19
C MET A 1 -7.52 5.39 54.41
N ARG A 2 -7.08 4.23 54.92
CA ARG A 2 -7.24 2.86 54.38
C ARG A 2 -6.40 2.49 53.14
N SER A 3 -5.36 1.72 53.43
CA SER A 3 -4.49 0.98 52.50
C SER A 3 -5.13 -0.38 52.12
N PHE A 4 -4.71 -0.96 50.99
CA PHE A 4 -4.65 -2.42 50.76
C PHE A 4 -3.40 -2.70 49.90
N VAL A 5 -2.33 -3.21 50.52
CA VAL A 5 -1.89 -4.63 50.54
C VAL A 5 -1.20 -5.06 49.23
N LEU A 6 0.11 -5.27 49.36
CA LEU A 6 1.02 -5.84 48.38
C LEU A 6 1.19 -7.35 48.66
N ALA A 7 1.22 -8.20 47.63
CA ALA A 7 1.58 -9.60 47.74
C ALA A 7 2.73 -9.93 46.78
N VAL A 8 3.81 -10.49 47.31
CA VAL A 8 5.03 -10.88 46.58
C VAL A 8 5.11 -12.40 46.56
N VAL A 9 5.47 -12.99 45.42
CA VAL A 9 5.95 -14.37 45.32
C VAL A 9 7.21 -14.39 44.45
N ILE A 10 8.21 -15.17 44.88
CA ILE A 10 9.58 -15.21 44.32
C ILE A 10 9.88 -16.64 43.84
N GLY A 11 10.66 -16.76 42.76
CA GLY A 11 11.39 -17.99 42.39
C GLY A 11 10.83 -18.72 41.16
N ALA A 12 11.64 -19.28 40.26
CA ALA A 12 13.11 -19.27 40.18
C ALA A 12 13.57 -19.45 38.72
N ALA A 13 14.75 -18.93 38.37
CA ALA A 13 15.38 -19.12 37.07
C ALA A 13 16.46 -20.20 37.15
N ALA A 14 16.52 -21.08 36.14
CA ALA A 14 17.59 -22.07 35.98
C ALA A 14 18.44 -21.71 34.75
N ALA A 15 19.76 -21.71 34.93
CA ALA A 15 20.74 -21.45 33.87
C ALA A 15 21.63 -22.68 33.66
N VAL A 16 21.94 -23.01 32.40
CA VAL A 16 22.87 -24.07 31.99
C VAL A 16 23.68 -23.50 30.80
N PRO A 17 25.00 -23.74 30.68
CA PRO A 17 25.90 -22.77 30.06
C PRO A 17 26.15 -22.97 28.55
N LEU A 18 26.58 -21.90 27.88
CA LEU A 18 27.25 -21.98 26.58
C LEU A 18 28.66 -22.57 26.75
N ALA A 19 29.06 -23.42 25.80
CA ALA A 19 30.45 -23.81 25.58
C ALA A 19 30.87 -23.35 24.17
N CYS A 20 32.03 -22.69 24.07
CA CYS A 20 32.64 -22.33 22.80
C CYS A 20 33.38 -23.54 22.20
N GLY A 21 33.32 -23.68 20.88
CA GLY A 21 34.16 -24.61 20.10
C GLY A 21 34.77 -23.87 18.91
N SER A 22 36.09 -23.73 18.91
CA SER A 22 36.87 -23.17 17.80
C SER A 22 36.90 -24.14 16.61
N GLY A 23 37.00 -23.62 15.40
CA GLY A 23 37.15 -24.43 14.19
C GLY A 23 38.59 -24.91 13.98
N ASP A 24 38.76 -25.74 12.95
CA ASP A 24 39.98 -25.82 12.15
C ASP A 24 39.64 -26.29 10.73
N GLU A 25 40.37 -25.78 9.74
CA GLU A 25 40.25 -26.17 8.34
C GLU A 25 41.02 -27.48 8.07
N SER A 26 40.60 -28.24 7.06
CA SER A 26 41.57 -29.08 6.33
C SER A 26 41.26 -29.14 4.83
N VAL A 27 42.23 -28.70 4.06
CA VAL A 27 42.28 -28.77 2.59
C VAL A 27 43.15 -29.97 2.22
N PHE A 28 42.73 -30.77 1.25
CA PHE A 28 43.62 -31.71 0.56
C PHE A 28 43.44 -31.66 -0.96
N GLN A 29 44.47 -31.13 -1.63
CA GLN A 29 44.82 -31.40 -3.02
C GLN A 29 46.18 -32.11 -3.06
N GLY A 30 46.42 -32.94 -4.08
CA GLY A 30 47.76 -33.41 -4.45
C GLY A 30 47.83 -34.91 -4.78
N GLY A 31 48.13 -35.24 -6.04
CA GLY A 31 48.58 -36.58 -6.46
C GLY A 31 50.05 -36.84 -6.13
N PRO A 32 50.67 -37.92 -6.64
CA PRO A 32 51.07 -37.88 -8.05
C PRO A 32 51.04 -39.21 -8.86
N ASP A 33 50.88 -39.03 -10.18
CA ASP A 33 51.46 -39.69 -11.37
C ASP A 33 51.97 -41.15 -11.37
N GLY A 34 51.65 -41.88 -12.45
CA GLY A 34 52.30 -43.14 -12.79
C GLY A 34 51.82 -43.91 -14.05
N GLY A 35 51.91 -43.34 -15.26
CA GLY A 35 52.10 -44.14 -16.50
C GLY A 35 50.99 -44.16 -17.57
N GLU A 36 51.16 -43.32 -18.59
CA GLU A 36 50.71 -43.49 -20.00
C GLU A 36 51.95 -43.90 -20.84
N PRO A 37 51.87 -44.28 -22.16
CA PRO A 37 50.72 -44.61 -23.00
C PRO A 37 50.87 -45.93 -23.83
N VAL A 38 49.77 -46.59 -24.24
CA VAL A 38 49.65 -47.18 -25.62
C VAL A 38 48.17 -47.33 -26.04
N THR A 39 47.79 -46.68 -27.14
CA THR A 39 46.63 -47.00 -28.02
C THR A 39 47.01 -46.58 -29.46
N PRO A 40 46.26 -46.90 -30.54
CA PRO A 40 45.12 -47.81 -30.73
C PRO A 40 45.48 -48.86 -31.84
N PRO A 41 44.57 -49.39 -32.71
CA PRO A 41 43.12 -49.65 -32.67
C PRO A 41 42.84 -51.18 -32.74
N THR A 42 41.66 -51.77 -33.00
CA THR A 42 40.24 -51.37 -33.22
C THR A 42 39.37 -52.03 -32.12
N GLY A 43 38.05 -51.85 -31.94
CA GLY A 43 36.94 -51.25 -32.69
C GLY A 43 35.76 -52.24 -32.72
N PHE A 44 34.73 -51.99 -31.92
CA PHE A 44 33.36 -52.47 -32.09
C PHE A 44 32.41 -51.56 -31.29
N ASP A 45 31.39 -51.01 -31.96
CA ASP A 45 30.32 -50.21 -31.34
C ASP A 45 29.39 -51.07 -30.49
N GLY A 46 28.76 -50.48 -29.47
CA GLY A 46 27.75 -51.19 -28.68
C GLY A 46 27.36 -50.53 -27.35
N GLY A 47 27.14 -49.22 -27.33
CA GLY A 47 26.63 -48.52 -26.14
C GLY A 47 25.17 -48.89 -25.83
N GLY A 48 24.97 -50.00 -25.11
CA GLY A 48 23.69 -50.34 -24.50
C GLY A 48 23.55 -49.58 -23.18
N GLY A 49 22.71 -48.55 -23.15
CA GLY A 49 22.22 -48.02 -21.87
C GLY A 49 21.28 -49.05 -21.24
N ASP A 50 21.51 -49.41 -19.98
CA ASP A 50 20.63 -50.29 -19.24
C ASP A 50 19.23 -49.66 -19.13
N VAL A 51 18.30 -50.15 -19.95
CA VAL A 51 16.89 -49.84 -19.81
C VAL A 51 16.43 -50.54 -18.54
N VAL A 52 16.28 -49.78 -17.45
CA VAL A 52 15.67 -50.26 -16.21
C VAL A 52 14.30 -50.82 -16.58
N ALA A 53 14.15 -52.14 -16.46
CA ALA A 53 12.88 -52.79 -16.75
C ALA A 53 11.82 -52.23 -15.79
N PRO A 54 10.63 -51.84 -16.26
CA PRO A 54 9.62 -51.23 -15.41
C PRO A 54 9.28 -52.18 -14.27
N SER A 55 9.38 -51.68 -13.04
CA SER A 55 9.03 -52.42 -11.84
C SER A 55 7.54 -52.80 -11.90
N VAL A 56 7.14 -53.87 -11.18
CA VAL A 56 5.73 -54.30 -11.15
C VAL A 56 4.81 -53.21 -10.56
N GLY A 57 5.39 -52.26 -9.81
CA GLY A 57 4.71 -51.06 -9.32
C GLY A 57 4.75 -49.85 -10.26
N ASP A 58 5.47 -49.85 -11.39
CA ASP A 58 5.66 -48.59 -12.12
C ASP A 58 4.41 -48.15 -12.88
N LEU A 59 4.13 -46.85 -12.82
CA LEU A 59 3.01 -46.19 -13.49
C LEU A 59 3.50 -45.47 -14.75
N ASP A 60 2.64 -45.43 -15.77
CA ASP A 60 2.88 -44.69 -17.01
C ASP A 60 2.72 -43.17 -16.75
N PRO A 61 3.79 -42.37 -16.85
CA PRO A 61 3.75 -40.92 -16.60
C PRO A 61 2.74 -40.17 -17.46
N ALA A 62 2.44 -40.66 -18.67
CA ALA A 62 1.52 -39.99 -19.59
C ALA A 62 0.03 -40.15 -19.20
N THR A 63 -0.25 -40.94 -18.16
CA THR A 63 -1.62 -41.38 -17.81
C THR A 63 -2.05 -41.00 -16.41
N LEU A 64 -1.14 -40.55 -15.54
CA LEU A 64 -1.48 -40.14 -14.18
C LEU A 64 -2.39 -38.90 -14.24
N ARG A 65 -3.61 -39.04 -13.72
CA ARG A 65 -4.66 -38.02 -13.73
C ARG A 65 -5.38 -37.97 -12.39
N VAL A 66 -5.85 -36.79 -12.03
CA VAL A 66 -6.57 -36.53 -10.77
C VAL A 66 -8.04 -36.26 -11.06
N GLU A 67 -8.93 -36.88 -10.29
CA GLU A 67 -10.36 -36.61 -10.29
C GLU A 67 -10.84 -36.17 -8.90
N PRO A 68 -11.88 -35.32 -8.81
CA PRO A 68 -12.54 -34.66 -9.93
C PRO A 68 -11.72 -33.48 -10.48
N ALA A 69 -11.72 -33.31 -11.80
CA ALA A 69 -10.95 -32.23 -12.45
C ALA A 69 -11.68 -30.88 -12.39
N ASP A 70 -10.90 -29.79 -12.27
CA ASP A 70 -11.29 -28.37 -12.31
C ASP A 70 -12.58 -28.00 -11.56
N GLN A 71 -12.80 -28.62 -10.40
CA GLN A 71 -14.05 -28.48 -9.66
C GLN A 71 -14.25 -27.14 -8.96
N VAL A 72 -15.51 -26.85 -8.64
CA VAL A 72 -15.92 -25.74 -7.78
C VAL A 72 -16.50 -26.28 -6.48
N LEU A 73 -15.81 -26.05 -5.36
CA LEU A 73 -16.28 -26.41 -4.02
C LEU A 73 -16.84 -25.17 -3.32
N VAL A 74 -18.13 -25.17 -3.00
CA VAL A 74 -18.75 -24.07 -2.24
C VAL A 74 -18.58 -24.34 -0.74
N VAL A 75 -18.14 -23.33 0.00
CA VAL A 75 -18.07 -23.34 1.48
C VAL A 75 -18.77 -22.11 2.02
N GLN A 76 -19.59 -22.26 3.06
CA GLN A 76 -20.22 -21.12 3.73
C GLN A 76 -19.29 -20.55 4.79
N SER A 77 -19.35 -19.23 5.00
CA SER A 77 -18.63 -18.54 6.07
C SER A 77 -18.92 -19.17 7.44
N GLY A 78 -17.86 -19.44 8.21
CA GLY A 78 -17.95 -20.14 9.50
C GLY A 78 -18.04 -21.68 9.41
N GLN A 79 -18.02 -22.26 8.20
CA GLN A 79 -18.12 -23.71 7.98
C GLN A 79 -16.88 -24.28 7.31
N THR A 80 -16.74 -25.62 7.33
CA THR A 80 -15.79 -26.34 6.47
C THR A 80 -16.54 -27.12 5.38
N ALA A 81 -15.91 -27.26 4.23
CA ALA A 81 -16.34 -28.14 3.15
C ALA A 81 -15.22 -29.16 2.86
N LYS A 82 -15.61 -30.32 2.34
CA LYS A 82 -14.72 -31.44 2.02
C LYS A 82 -14.95 -31.93 0.60
N LEU A 83 -13.89 -32.35 -0.06
CA LEU A 83 -13.95 -32.99 -1.38
C LEU A 83 -12.95 -34.15 -1.43
N ALA A 84 -13.46 -35.35 -1.72
CA ALA A 84 -12.61 -36.52 -1.95
C ALA A 84 -12.02 -36.45 -3.36
N PHE A 85 -10.72 -36.69 -3.46
CA PHE A 85 -9.98 -36.83 -4.70
C PHE A 85 -9.57 -38.28 -4.91
N ARG A 86 -9.34 -38.64 -6.17
CA ARG A 86 -8.78 -39.92 -6.60
C ARG A 86 -7.73 -39.70 -7.66
N ALA A 87 -6.78 -40.62 -7.74
CA ALA A 87 -5.79 -40.66 -8.81
C ALA A 87 -5.98 -41.93 -9.64
N PHE A 88 -5.88 -41.81 -10.95
CA PHE A 88 -5.90 -42.92 -11.89
C PHE A 88 -4.63 -42.91 -12.73
N ALA A 89 -4.10 -44.08 -13.04
CA ALA A 89 -2.97 -44.24 -13.95
C ALA A 89 -2.95 -45.66 -14.54
N LYS A 90 -2.29 -45.83 -15.68
CA LYS A 90 -1.96 -47.15 -16.22
C LYS A 90 -0.69 -47.68 -15.57
N SER A 91 -0.64 -48.98 -15.28
CA SER A 91 0.63 -49.65 -14.99
C SER A 91 1.46 -49.77 -16.27
N LYS A 92 2.78 -49.51 -16.19
CA LYS A 92 3.70 -49.76 -17.31
C LYS A 92 3.75 -51.22 -17.75
N LEU A 93 3.48 -52.15 -16.83
CA LEU A 93 3.57 -53.59 -17.07
C LEU A 93 2.31 -54.16 -17.72
N SER A 94 1.12 -53.78 -17.24
CA SER A 94 -0.15 -54.32 -17.73
C SER A 94 -0.87 -53.45 -18.76
N GLY A 95 -0.55 -52.15 -18.83
CA GLY A 95 -1.27 -51.18 -19.66
C GLY A 95 -2.71 -50.89 -19.22
N VAL A 96 -3.17 -51.47 -18.10
CA VAL A 96 -4.52 -51.29 -17.56
C VAL A 96 -4.56 -50.06 -16.65
N GLU A 97 -5.56 -49.20 -16.82
CA GLU A 97 -5.82 -48.08 -15.90
C GLU A 97 -6.49 -48.60 -14.62
N THR A 98 -5.96 -48.21 -13.47
CA THR A 98 -6.49 -48.55 -12.14
C THR A 98 -6.59 -47.31 -11.26
N ASP A 99 -7.43 -47.38 -10.24
CA ASP A 99 -7.37 -46.44 -9.12
C ASP A 99 -6.02 -46.62 -8.40
N VAL A 100 -5.26 -45.53 -8.28
CA VAL A 100 -3.94 -45.46 -7.64
C VAL A 100 -3.93 -44.45 -6.49
N THR A 101 -5.10 -44.11 -5.94
CA THR A 101 -5.27 -43.14 -4.85
C THR A 101 -4.38 -43.48 -3.64
N ASP A 102 -4.31 -44.75 -3.24
CA ASP A 102 -3.47 -45.20 -2.11
C ASP A 102 -1.95 -45.21 -2.42
N ARG A 103 -1.56 -44.82 -3.64
CA ARG A 103 -0.16 -44.74 -4.09
C ARG A 103 0.33 -43.32 -4.36
N VAL A 104 -0.55 -42.34 -4.20
CA VAL A 104 -0.22 -40.91 -4.34
C VAL A 104 -0.32 -40.21 -2.99
N VAL A 105 0.47 -39.15 -2.83
CA VAL A 105 0.20 -38.11 -1.83
C VAL A 105 -0.43 -36.93 -2.53
N PHE A 106 -1.59 -36.50 -2.03
CA PHE A 106 -2.23 -35.26 -2.44
C PHE A 106 -1.75 -34.10 -1.60
N TYR A 107 -1.43 -32.97 -2.24
CA TYR A 107 -1.09 -31.73 -1.54
C TYR A 107 -1.47 -30.49 -2.36
N VAL A 108 -1.36 -29.33 -1.71
CA VAL A 108 -1.66 -28.01 -2.27
C VAL A 108 -0.36 -27.19 -2.30
N PRO A 109 0.27 -26.97 -3.47
CA PRO A 109 1.54 -26.24 -3.58
C PRO A 109 1.38 -24.72 -3.48
N ASP A 110 0.17 -24.19 -3.66
CA ASP A 110 -0.15 -22.78 -3.83
C ASP A 110 -1.41 -22.37 -3.04
N ASN A 111 -1.44 -21.15 -2.51
CA ASN A 111 -2.61 -20.58 -1.81
C ASN A 111 -3.21 -21.49 -0.68
N TYR A 112 -2.36 -22.27 -0.01
CA TYR A 112 -2.69 -23.29 0.99
C TYR A 112 -3.53 -22.84 2.20
N LEU A 113 -3.69 -21.53 2.45
CA LEU A 113 -4.60 -21.03 3.49
C LEU A 113 -6.09 -21.11 3.08
N VAL A 114 -6.41 -21.47 1.82
CA VAL A 114 -7.76 -21.88 1.39
C VAL A 114 -8.15 -23.25 1.96
N GLY A 115 -7.18 -24.16 2.08
CA GLY A 115 -7.40 -25.55 2.50
C GLY A 115 -6.28 -26.47 2.06
N GLY A 116 -6.36 -27.73 2.48
CA GLY A 116 -5.34 -28.74 2.18
C GLY A 116 -5.80 -30.16 2.49
N PHE A 117 -4.85 -31.08 2.42
CA PHE A 117 -5.04 -32.49 2.76
C PHE A 117 -4.45 -32.78 4.16
N PRO A 118 -4.99 -33.75 4.92
CA PRO A 118 -4.45 -34.10 6.24
C PRO A 118 -3.08 -34.80 6.12
N LEU A 119 -2.29 -34.71 7.20
CA LEU A 119 -0.94 -35.31 7.27
C LEU A 119 -0.93 -36.84 7.31
N ASP A 120 -2.10 -37.48 7.47
CA ASP A 120 -2.27 -38.94 7.41
C ASP A 120 -2.25 -39.50 5.98
N GLY A 121 -2.16 -38.64 4.96
CA GLY A 121 -2.13 -39.02 3.54
C GLY A 121 -3.51 -39.25 2.93
N SER A 122 -4.61 -39.03 3.67
CA SER A 122 -5.96 -39.22 3.15
C SER A 122 -6.29 -38.26 2.01
N ALA A 123 -6.87 -38.80 0.94
CA ALA A 123 -7.20 -38.08 -0.29
C ALA A 123 -8.42 -37.14 -0.17
N THR A 124 -8.74 -36.61 1.01
CA THR A 124 -9.87 -35.69 1.22
C THR A 124 -9.37 -34.28 1.49
N PHE A 125 -9.50 -33.40 0.50
CA PHE A 125 -9.29 -31.97 0.67
C PHE A 125 -10.30 -31.43 1.69
N THR A 126 -9.84 -30.60 2.62
CA THR A 126 -10.68 -29.87 3.57
C THR A 126 -10.36 -28.38 3.49
N THR A 127 -11.39 -27.54 3.31
CA THR A 127 -11.24 -26.08 3.36
C THR A 127 -10.81 -25.63 4.76
N ARG A 128 -9.90 -24.67 4.86
CA ARG A 128 -9.43 -24.16 6.15
C ARG A 128 -10.49 -23.27 6.81
N LEU A 129 -10.75 -23.54 8.09
CA LEU A 129 -11.49 -22.64 8.98
C LEU A 129 -10.50 -22.11 10.05
N PRO A 130 -10.46 -20.80 10.33
CA PRO A 130 -9.65 -20.23 11.42
C PRO A 130 -10.06 -20.82 12.78
N ALA A 131 -9.08 -21.12 13.65
CA ALA A 131 -9.34 -21.64 14.99
C ALA A 131 -9.32 -20.55 16.06
N THR A 132 -8.62 -19.44 15.78
CA THR A 132 -8.42 -18.30 16.68
C THR A 132 -8.66 -16.98 15.94
N ALA A 133 -8.82 -15.87 16.66
CA ALA A 133 -8.97 -14.54 16.05
C ALA A 133 -7.67 -14.00 15.42
N THR A 134 -6.51 -14.57 15.75
CA THR A 134 -5.20 -14.20 15.20
C THR A 134 -4.78 -15.05 14.00
N ASP A 135 -5.55 -16.09 13.68
CA ASP A 135 -5.36 -16.87 12.46
C ASP A 135 -5.69 -16.03 11.21
N PRO A 136 -5.00 -16.25 10.07
CA PRO A 136 -5.45 -15.75 8.78
C PRO A 136 -6.93 -16.11 8.55
N PRO A 137 -7.77 -15.21 8.02
CA PRO A 137 -9.21 -15.41 7.93
C PRO A 137 -9.59 -16.56 6.99
N GLN A 138 -10.86 -16.99 7.07
CA GLN A 138 -11.42 -17.92 6.09
C GLN A 138 -11.46 -17.25 4.71
N ARG A 139 -11.09 -17.98 3.66
CA ARG A 139 -11.12 -17.47 2.29
C ARG A 139 -11.43 -18.55 1.27
N GLY A 140 -12.09 -18.14 0.19
CA GLY A 140 -12.10 -18.88 -1.06
C GLY A 140 -10.82 -18.63 -1.85
N GLY A 141 -10.77 -19.14 -3.07
CA GLY A 141 -9.64 -18.97 -3.98
C GLY A 141 -9.47 -20.15 -4.92
N LYS A 142 -8.67 -19.96 -5.95
CA LYS A 142 -8.16 -21.08 -6.75
C LYS A 142 -6.93 -21.68 -6.06
N VAL A 143 -6.85 -23.01 -6.05
CA VAL A 143 -5.68 -23.80 -5.65
C VAL A 143 -5.36 -24.83 -6.73
N THR A 144 -4.11 -25.26 -6.78
CA THR A 144 -3.68 -26.46 -7.48
C THR A 144 -3.82 -27.65 -6.53
N ILE A 145 -4.36 -28.76 -7.03
CA ILE A 145 -4.35 -30.06 -6.37
C ILE A 145 -3.28 -30.89 -7.09
N GLU A 146 -2.20 -31.21 -6.38
CA GLU A 146 -1.11 -32.02 -6.93
C GLU A 146 -1.11 -33.41 -6.28
N ALA A 147 -1.18 -34.45 -7.11
CA ALA A 147 -0.95 -35.83 -6.71
C ALA A 147 0.46 -36.25 -7.11
N THR A 148 1.26 -36.75 -6.15
CA THR A 148 2.62 -37.24 -6.40
C THR A 148 2.74 -38.73 -6.07
N ALA A 149 3.22 -39.54 -7.03
CA ALA A 149 3.48 -40.98 -6.86
C ALA A 149 4.99 -41.30 -6.94
N SER A 150 5.43 -42.34 -6.24
CA SER A 150 6.78 -42.91 -6.42
C SER A 150 6.83 -43.79 -7.69
N ASN A 151 7.89 -43.65 -8.48
CA ASN A 151 8.25 -44.52 -9.62
C ASN A 151 9.76 -44.85 -9.53
N SER A 152 10.19 -45.95 -10.15
CA SER A 152 11.62 -46.29 -10.31
C SER A 152 12.43 -45.16 -10.98
N ASP A 153 11.88 -44.58 -12.05
CA ASP A 153 12.49 -43.49 -12.83
C ASP A 153 12.39 -42.09 -12.16
N GLY A 154 11.90 -42.02 -10.92
CA GLY A 154 11.64 -40.78 -10.19
C GLY A 154 10.15 -40.44 -10.02
N PRO A 155 9.82 -39.40 -9.22
CA PRO A 155 8.45 -39.14 -8.81
C PRO A 155 7.57 -38.63 -9.97
N LEU A 156 6.38 -39.22 -10.10
CA LEU A 156 5.34 -38.76 -11.03
C LEU A 156 4.46 -37.70 -10.37
N LYS A 157 4.01 -36.71 -11.16
CA LYS A 157 3.15 -35.62 -10.69
C LYS A 157 1.98 -35.43 -11.66
N ALA A 158 0.78 -35.35 -11.13
CA ALA A 158 -0.42 -34.92 -11.86
C ALA A 158 -1.09 -33.76 -11.13
N ARG A 159 -1.68 -32.84 -11.89
CA ARG A 159 -2.30 -31.62 -11.37
C ARG A 159 -3.69 -31.43 -11.94
N THR A 160 -4.59 -30.96 -11.08
CA THR A 160 -5.86 -30.33 -11.47
C THR A 160 -6.00 -29.03 -10.69
N SER A 161 -6.90 -28.12 -11.10
CA SER A 161 -7.31 -27.03 -10.22
C SER A 161 -8.53 -27.39 -9.37
N LEU A 162 -8.69 -26.66 -8.27
CA LEU A 162 -9.90 -26.60 -7.45
C LEU A 162 -10.18 -25.12 -7.16
N THR A 163 -11.40 -24.67 -7.41
CA THR A 163 -11.86 -23.34 -7.01
C THR A 163 -12.75 -23.46 -5.80
N VAL A 164 -12.30 -22.95 -4.65
CA VAL A 164 -13.15 -22.82 -3.47
C VAL A 164 -13.89 -21.49 -3.56
N LYS A 165 -15.23 -21.54 -3.58
CA LYS A 165 -16.09 -20.36 -3.58
C LYS A 165 -16.65 -20.13 -2.17
N LEU A 166 -16.21 -19.06 -1.52
CA LEU A 166 -16.71 -18.66 -0.21
C LEU A 166 -18.09 -17.99 -0.36
N GLY A 167 -19.13 -18.61 0.17
CA GLY A 167 -20.47 -18.07 0.27
C GLY A 167 -20.72 -17.39 1.62
N ALA A 168 -21.36 -16.22 1.62
CA ALA A 168 -21.83 -15.58 2.84
C ALA A 168 -23.12 -14.79 2.61
N THR A 169 -24.01 -14.84 3.59
CA THR A 169 -25.18 -13.97 3.69
C THR A 169 -25.20 -13.35 5.09
N VAL A 170 -25.15 -12.03 5.14
CA VAL A 170 -24.98 -11.24 6.36
C VAL A 170 -26.16 -10.29 6.51
N LEU A 171 -26.83 -10.33 7.66
CA LEU A 171 -27.75 -9.28 8.07
C LEU A 171 -26.92 -8.22 8.80
N ALA A 172 -26.92 -6.97 8.32
CA ALA A 172 -26.19 -5.91 9.01
C ALA A 172 -26.70 -5.75 10.46
N PRO A 173 -25.82 -5.55 11.45
CA PRO A 173 -26.21 -5.39 12.84
C PRO A 173 -26.86 -4.01 13.08
N GLY A 174 -27.59 -3.88 14.20
CA GLY A 174 -28.10 -2.60 14.72
C GLY A 174 -29.17 -1.89 13.86
N GLN A 175 -29.67 -2.53 12.80
CA GLN A 175 -30.56 -1.90 11.84
C GLN A 175 -31.94 -1.57 12.45
N THR A 176 -32.43 -0.35 12.19
CA THR A 176 -33.75 0.12 12.63
C THR A 176 -34.53 0.66 11.42
N PRO A 177 -35.73 0.13 11.11
CA PRO A 177 -36.34 -1.06 11.70
C PRO A 177 -35.52 -2.33 11.42
N ALA A 178 -35.67 -3.34 12.29
CA ALA A 178 -34.97 -4.62 12.16
C ALA A 178 -35.17 -5.24 10.77
N LEU A 179 -34.15 -5.92 10.26
CA LEU A 179 -34.23 -6.60 8.96
C LEU A 179 -35.18 -7.81 9.02
N PRO A 180 -35.91 -8.13 7.95
CA PRO A 180 -36.63 -9.39 7.84
C PRO A 180 -35.70 -10.59 8.00
N ALA A 181 -36.23 -11.72 8.48
CA ALA A 181 -35.43 -12.95 8.63
C ALA A 181 -34.92 -13.51 7.29
N ASN A 182 -35.69 -13.34 6.20
CA ASN A 182 -35.36 -13.84 4.86
C ASN A 182 -35.45 -12.71 3.81
N PRO A 183 -34.60 -11.67 3.88
CA PRO A 183 -34.74 -10.46 3.08
C PRO A 183 -34.51 -10.71 1.58
N GLY A 184 -33.72 -11.73 1.21
CA GLY A 184 -33.50 -12.15 -0.18
C GLY A 184 -34.77 -12.47 -0.97
N THR A 185 -35.86 -12.86 -0.28
CA THR A 185 -37.18 -13.10 -0.90
C THR A 185 -37.78 -11.85 -1.57
N LYS A 186 -37.30 -10.64 -1.22
CA LYS A 186 -37.74 -9.36 -1.79
C LYS A 186 -37.05 -9.01 -3.11
N PHE A 187 -36.00 -9.74 -3.50
CA PHE A 187 -35.14 -9.46 -4.66
C PHE A 187 -35.26 -10.53 -5.77
N VAL A 188 -36.48 -11.06 -5.95
CA VAL A 188 -36.80 -12.11 -6.91
C VAL A 188 -37.65 -11.54 -8.06
N GLY A 189 -37.32 -11.89 -9.30
CA GLY A 189 -38.04 -11.46 -10.50
C GLY A 189 -37.21 -10.52 -11.38
N THR A 190 -37.91 -9.66 -12.15
CA THR A 190 -37.28 -8.66 -13.03
C THR A 190 -37.10 -7.34 -12.28
N PRO A 191 -35.93 -6.68 -12.34
CA PRO A 191 -35.71 -5.39 -11.69
C PRO A 191 -36.48 -4.25 -12.37
N ASP A 192 -37.03 -3.35 -11.57
CA ASP A 192 -37.64 -2.09 -11.98
C ASP A 192 -36.60 -0.97 -12.04
N ALA A 193 -36.44 -0.36 -13.21
CA ALA A 193 -35.51 0.74 -13.45
C ALA A 193 -35.84 2.01 -12.65
N ALA A 194 -37.13 2.28 -12.35
CA ALA A 194 -37.53 3.42 -11.51
C ALA A 194 -37.05 3.29 -10.05
N ARG A 195 -36.63 2.08 -9.66
CA ARG A 195 -36.21 1.73 -8.30
C ARG A 195 -34.72 1.40 -8.22
N ALA A 196 -33.97 1.58 -9.31
CA ALA A 196 -32.53 1.34 -9.33
C ALA A 196 -31.81 2.22 -8.30
N PRO A 197 -31.11 1.63 -7.30
CA PRO A 197 -30.17 2.40 -6.48
C PRO A 197 -29.00 2.87 -7.35
N LYS A 198 -28.46 4.04 -7.06
CA LYS A 198 -27.29 4.57 -7.77
C LYS A 198 -26.06 4.37 -6.89
N LEU A 199 -25.33 3.29 -7.16
CA LEU A 199 -24.07 2.96 -6.51
C LEU A 199 -23.05 4.09 -6.77
N ALA A 200 -22.43 4.59 -5.69
CA ALA A 200 -21.65 5.83 -5.68
C ALA A 200 -20.23 5.68 -5.13
N TYR A 201 -19.98 4.66 -4.30
CA TYR A 201 -18.65 4.31 -3.78
C TYR A 201 -18.60 2.81 -3.45
N PRO A 202 -17.45 2.09 -3.57
CA PRO A 202 -16.15 2.53 -4.08
C PRO A 202 -16.19 3.11 -5.50
N ASN A 203 -15.13 3.78 -5.94
CA ASN A 203 -15.02 4.17 -7.34
C ASN A 203 -14.84 2.93 -8.22
N ASP A 204 -15.61 2.82 -9.30
CA ASP A 204 -15.52 1.69 -10.24
C ASP A 204 -14.09 1.46 -10.75
N ALA A 205 -13.68 0.19 -10.76
CA ALA A 205 -12.35 -0.32 -11.07
C ALA A 205 -11.21 0.15 -10.14
N ALA A 206 -11.53 0.59 -8.91
CA ALA A 206 -10.53 0.85 -7.87
C ALA A 206 -9.83 -0.46 -7.43
N LEU A 207 -8.51 -0.37 -7.19
CA LEU A 207 -7.68 -1.45 -6.69
C LEU A 207 -7.30 -1.17 -5.23
N LEU A 208 -7.69 -2.08 -4.32
CA LEU A 208 -7.57 -1.90 -2.87
C LEU A 208 -6.42 -2.75 -2.27
N PRO A 209 -5.72 -2.25 -1.23
CA PRO A 209 -4.83 -3.06 -0.40
C PRO A 209 -5.63 -4.13 0.36
N PRO A 210 -5.23 -5.42 0.34
CA PRO A 210 -5.91 -6.47 1.10
C PRO A 210 -5.89 -6.28 2.63
N ASN A 211 -5.00 -5.42 3.14
CA ASN A 211 -4.95 -4.98 4.53
C ASN A 211 -5.45 -3.53 4.75
N LEU A 212 -6.37 -3.03 3.90
CA LEU A 212 -7.07 -1.77 4.15
C LEU A 212 -8.02 -1.86 5.35
N LYS A 213 -8.43 -3.07 5.75
CA LYS A 213 -9.29 -3.45 6.89
C LYS A 213 -10.73 -2.93 6.86
N ARG A 214 -11.02 -1.88 6.11
CA ARG A 214 -12.34 -1.27 6.01
C ARG A 214 -12.68 -1.02 4.55
N LEU A 215 -13.93 -1.26 4.20
CA LEU A 215 -14.52 -0.83 2.93
C LEU A 215 -15.87 -0.20 3.19
N GLU A 216 -16.14 0.94 2.57
CA GLU A 216 -17.48 1.54 2.58
C GLU A 216 -18.13 1.33 1.22
N VAL A 217 -19.43 1.02 1.22
CA VAL A 217 -20.27 0.99 0.02
C VAL A 217 -21.32 2.07 0.16
N HIS A 218 -21.39 3.01 -0.78
CA HIS A 218 -22.31 4.15 -0.74
C HIS A 218 -23.27 4.12 -1.92
N TRP A 219 -24.55 4.45 -1.70
CA TRP A 219 -25.53 4.57 -2.77
C TRP A 219 -26.61 5.61 -2.47
N GLU A 220 -27.12 6.24 -3.53
CA GLU A 220 -28.39 6.96 -3.47
C GLU A 220 -29.54 5.94 -3.60
N PRO A 221 -30.58 5.99 -2.74
CA PRO A 221 -31.69 5.04 -2.80
C PRO A 221 -32.59 5.30 -4.01
N GLY A 222 -32.96 4.23 -4.72
CA GLY A 222 -34.04 4.27 -5.71
C GLY A 222 -35.41 4.53 -5.05
N THR A 223 -36.41 4.93 -5.86
CA THR A 223 -37.72 5.37 -5.35
C THR A 223 -38.42 4.27 -4.53
N GLY A 224 -38.82 4.63 -3.31
CA GLY A 224 -39.58 3.76 -2.41
C GLY A 224 -38.80 2.55 -1.92
N ASN A 225 -37.47 2.65 -1.77
CA ASN A 225 -36.63 1.56 -1.26
C ASN A 225 -36.21 1.81 0.20
N ASP A 226 -36.42 0.82 1.06
CA ASP A 226 -36.08 0.83 2.49
C ASP A 226 -35.34 -0.46 2.95
N LEU A 227 -35.11 -1.40 2.03
CA LEU A 227 -34.35 -2.64 2.21
C LEU A 227 -33.41 -2.83 1.02
N PHE A 228 -32.15 -3.19 1.30
CA PHE A 228 -31.10 -3.30 0.26
C PHE A 228 -30.37 -4.65 0.33
N GLU A 229 -30.04 -5.22 -0.84
CA GLU A 229 -29.08 -6.32 -1.02
C GLU A 229 -27.80 -5.71 -1.63
N ILE A 230 -26.69 -5.77 -0.91
CA ILE A 230 -25.35 -5.37 -1.39
C ILE A 230 -24.59 -6.66 -1.67
N SER A 231 -24.19 -6.88 -2.92
CA SER A 231 -23.59 -8.14 -3.36
C SER A 231 -22.19 -7.93 -3.94
N PHE A 232 -21.25 -8.77 -3.49
CA PHE A 232 -19.90 -8.90 -4.02
C PHE A 232 -19.75 -10.29 -4.65
N THR A 233 -19.48 -10.36 -5.95
CA THR A 233 -19.44 -11.64 -6.69
C THR A 233 -18.17 -11.78 -7.52
N SER A 234 -17.51 -12.93 -7.37
CA SER A 234 -16.35 -13.37 -8.16
C SER A 234 -16.38 -14.91 -8.32
N PRO A 235 -15.43 -15.51 -9.07
CA PRO A 235 -15.27 -16.96 -9.11
C PRO A 235 -14.97 -17.59 -7.73
N SER A 236 -14.35 -16.82 -6.81
CA SER A 236 -13.86 -17.31 -5.51
C SER A 236 -14.67 -16.84 -4.31
N SER A 237 -15.63 -15.93 -4.49
CA SER A 237 -16.53 -15.49 -3.41
C SER A 237 -17.88 -15.02 -3.92
N GLU A 238 -18.94 -15.27 -3.14
CA GLU A 238 -20.24 -14.61 -3.26
C GLU A 238 -20.71 -14.20 -1.87
N VAL A 239 -20.59 -12.90 -1.58
CA VAL A 239 -20.91 -12.31 -0.28
C VAL A 239 -22.06 -11.34 -0.47
N LYS A 240 -23.11 -11.51 0.33
CA LYS A 240 -24.31 -10.67 0.32
C LYS A 240 -24.55 -10.06 1.69
N TYR A 241 -24.70 -8.75 1.74
CA TYR A 241 -25.15 -8.02 2.91
C TYR A 241 -26.57 -7.52 2.69
N TYR A 242 -27.38 -7.58 3.74
CA TYR A 242 -28.68 -6.91 3.78
C TYR A 242 -28.64 -5.78 4.79
N ALA A 243 -29.14 -4.61 4.40
CA ALA A 243 -29.11 -3.40 5.21
C ALA A 243 -30.34 -2.51 4.95
N ARG A 244 -30.58 -1.55 5.86
CA ARG A 244 -31.46 -0.40 5.65
C ARG A 244 -30.68 0.73 5.00
N CYS A 245 -31.37 1.78 4.55
CA CYS A 245 -30.70 3.03 4.24
C CYS A 245 -30.37 3.79 5.53
N GLY A 246 -29.10 4.14 5.74
CA GLY A 246 -28.71 5.06 6.81
C GLY A 246 -27.21 5.06 7.08
N GLY A 247 -26.49 6.06 6.58
CA GLY A 247 -25.07 6.27 6.89
C GLY A 247 -24.79 7.06 8.19
N GLY A 248 -25.82 7.65 8.80
CA GLY A 248 -25.68 8.51 9.98
C GLY A 248 -25.43 10.00 9.63
N PRO A 249 -25.10 10.85 10.62
CA PRO A 249 -25.02 12.31 10.45
C PRO A 249 -23.83 12.78 9.59
N ASP A 250 -22.88 11.89 9.32
CA ASP A 250 -21.66 12.19 8.56
C ASP A 250 -21.81 11.88 7.06
N PHE A 251 -23.03 11.63 6.60
CA PHE A 251 -23.42 11.43 5.19
C PHE A 251 -24.24 12.59 4.65
N VAL A 252 -24.23 12.76 3.32
CA VAL A 252 -25.14 13.66 2.62
C VAL A 252 -26.59 13.24 2.89
N ALA A 253 -27.49 14.20 3.08
CA ALA A 253 -28.89 13.93 3.42
C ALA A 253 -29.56 13.02 2.38
N GLY A 254 -30.16 11.91 2.86
CA GLY A 254 -30.80 10.90 2.00
C GLY A 254 -29.87 9.84 1.41
N ALA A 255 -28.55 9.94 1.61
CA ALA A 255 -27.61 8.90 1.18
C ALA A 255 -27.64 7.67 2.10
N CYS A 256 -27.38 6.52 1.50
CA CYS A 256 -27.22 5.25 2.19
C CYS A 256 -25.73 4.83 2.19
N GLY A 257 -25.31 4.14 3.24
CA GLY A 257 -23.97 3.57 3.34
C GLY A 257 -23.96 2.27 4.13
N LEU A 258 -22.99 1.41 3.80
CA LEU A 258 -22.65 0.21 4.56
C LEU A 258 -21.13 0.19 4.77
N GLU A 259 -20.69 0.14 6.02
CA GLU A 259 -19.29 -0.11 6.37
C GLU A 259 -19.08 -1.62 6.55
N LEU A 260 -18.08 -2.17 5.85
CA LEU A 260 -17.50 -3.47 6.11
C LEU A 260 -16.29 -3.25 7.02
N ASP A 261 -16.36 -3.77 8.25
CA ASP A 261 -15.25 -3.81 9.21
C ASP A 261 -14.20 -4.88 8.81
N GLU A 262 -13.16 -5.07 9.64
CA GLU A 262 -12.08 -6.01 9.32
C GLU A 262 -12.57 -7.47 9.21
N ALA A 263 -13.58 -7.85 10.00
CA ALA A 263 -14.17 -9.19 9.95
C ALA A 263 -14.99 -9.43 8.67
N ALA A 264 -15.64 -8.40 8.14
CA ALA A 264 -16.34 -8.42 6.86
C ALA A 264 -15.40 -8.27 5.65
N TYR A 265 -14.41 -7.38 5.76
CA TYR A 265 -13.48 -7.01 4.70
C TYR A 265 -12.47 -8.11 4.40
N ALA A 266 -11.85 -8.69 5.43
CA ALA A 266 -10.71 -9.59 5.23
C ALA A 266 -11.08 -10.86 4.44
N PRO A 267 -12.19 -11.59 4.73
CA PRO A 267 -12.59 -12.74 3.91
C PRO A 267 -12.85 -12.40 2.44
N LEU A 268 -13.43 -11.21 2.18
CA LEU A 268 -13.68 -10.71 0.83
C LEU A 268 -12.37 -10.39 0.10
N ALA A 269 -11.48 -9.61 0.71
CA ALA A 269 -10.20 -9.24 0.11
C ALA A 269 -9.28 -10.44 -0.11
N GLU A 270 -9.20 -11.32 0.89
CA GLU A 270 -8.35 -12.53 0.89
C GLU A 270 -8.79 -13.56 -0.15
N SER A 271 -10.10 -13.70 -0.38
CA SER A 271 -10.63 -14.56 -1.44
C SER A 271 -10.33 -14.05 -2.86
N ASN A 272 -9.92 -12.80 -3.00
CA ASN A 272 -9.81 -12.10 -4.29
C ASN A 272 -8.44 -11.43 -4.54
N ARG A 273 -7.42 -11.73 -3.74
CA ARG A 273 -6.04 -11.23 -3.91
C ARG A 273 -5.51 -11.53 -5.32
N GLY A 274 -5.27 -10.49 -6.13
CA GLY A 274 -4.58 -10.59 -7.41
C GLY A 274 -5.30 -11.37 -8.52
N VAL A 275 -6.56 -11.80 -8.34
CA VAL A 275 -7.32 -12.59 -9.32
C VAL A 275 -8.20 -11.77 -10.27
N GLY A 276 -8.26 -10.45 -10.07
CA GLY A 276 -9.03 -9.51 -10.90
C GLY A 276 -10.32 -8.99 -10.25
N PRO A 277 -11.27 -8.46 -11.04
CA PRO A 277 -12.40 -7.69 -10.53
C PRO A 277 -13.47 -8.53 -9.84
N VAL A 278 -13.85 -8.07 -8.65
CA VAL A 278 -15.07 -8.46 -7.94
C VAL A 278 -16.21 -7.54 -8.37
N LYS A 279 -17.32 -8.12 -8.80
CA LYS A 279 -18.54 -7.38 -9.18
C LYS A 279 -19.26 -6.90 -7.92
N LEU A 280 -19.47 -5.60 -7.81
CA LEU A 280 -20.26 -4.95 -6.77
C LEU A 280 -21.58 -4.44 -7.36
N ARG A 281 -22.69 -4.77 -6.69
CA ARG A 281 -24.04 -4.41 -7.11
C ARG A 281 -24.93 -4.20 -5.90
N VAL A 282 -25.74 -3.13 -5.94
CA VAL A 282 -26.74 -2.82 -4.92
C VAL A 282 -28.14 -2.96 -5.53
N ARG A 283 -29.00 -3.70 -4.87
CA ARG A 283 -30.44 -3.75 -5.17
C ARG A 283 -31.22 -3.11 -4.04
N GLY A 284 -32.33 -2.46 -4.37
CA GLY A 284 -33.22 -1.83 -3.40
C GLY A 284 -34.66 -2.27 -3.62
N ALA A 285 -35.36 -2.55 -2.52
CA ALA A 285 -36.76 -2.96 -2.49
C ALA A 285 -37.49 -2.23 -1.36
N ALA A 286 -38.82 -2.31 -1.35
CA ALA A 286 -39.61 -1.96 -0.18
C ALA A 286 -39.85 -3.21 0.66
N ASP A 287 -39.84 -3.06 1.97
CA ASP A 287 -40.06 -4.15 2.92
C ASP A 287 -41.45 -4.77 2.76
N ALA A 288 -42.43 -3.96 2.36
CA ALA A 288 -43.77 -4.41 1.99
C ALA A 288 -43.78 -5.40 0.80
N GLY A 289 -42.76 -5.40 -0.06
CA GLY A 289 -42.57 -6.39 -1.13
C GLY A 289 -43.36 -6.09 -2.42
N ASN A 290 -43.02 -4.99 -3.10
CA ASN A 290 -43.63 -4.55 -4.36
C ASN A 290 -42.62 -4.53 -5.53
N GLY A 291 -41.74 -5.53 -5.61
CA GLY A 291 -40.61 -5.59 -6.54
C GLY A 291 -39.32 -4.97 -5.97
N PHE A 292 -38.30 -4.87 -6.81
CA PHE A 292 -36.99 -4.31 -6.49
C PHE A 292 -36.39 -3.62 -7.72
N GLY A 293 -35.45 -2.71 -7.53
CA GLY A 293 -34.58 -2.18 -8.59
C GLY A 293 -33.12 -2.55 -8.36
N GLU A 294 -32.29 -2.39 -9.39
CA GLU A 294 -30.90 -2.85 -9.42
C GLU A 294 -29.97 -1.75 -9.93
N SER A 295 -28.83 -1.56 -9.26
CA SER A 295 -27.82 -0.58 -9.67
C SER A 295 -27.10 -1.00 -10.94
N VAL A 296 -26.52 -0.03 -11.64
CA VAL A 296 -25.39 -0.31 -12.53
C VAL A 296 -24.31 -1.04 -11.72
N GLU A 297 -23.75 -2.10 -12.28
CA GLU A 297 -22.68 -2.87 -11.67
C GLU A 297 -21.37 -2.08 -11.73
N GLN A 298 -20.63 -2.10 -10.62
CA GLN A 298 -19.25 -1.59 -10.56
C GLN A 298 -18.29 -2.73 -10.21
N THR A 299 -17.00 -2.47 -10.37
CA THR A 299 -15.94 -3.42 -10.07
C THR A 299 -15.01 -2.89 -8.99
N VAL A 300 -14.51 -3.80 -8.14
CA VAL A 300 -13.44 -3.53 -7.18
C VAL A 300 -12.41 -4.65 -7.27
N GLU A 301 -11.13 -4.30 -7.29
CA GLU A 301 -10.02 -5.26 -7.33
C GLU A 301 -9.26 -5.26 -6.00
N PHE A 302 -8.58 -6.36 -5.69
CA PHE A 302 -7.69 -6.46 -4.53
C PHE A 302 -6.29 -6.83 -4.99
N ALA A 303 -5.27 -6.12 -4.49
CA ALA A 303 -3.89 -6.39 -4.87
C ALA A 303 -3.43 -7.78 -4.38
N GLU A 304 -2.37 -8.32 -4.98
CA GLU A 304 -1.83 -9.62 -4.59
C GLU A 304 -1.25 -9.57 -3.16
N THR A 305 -0.55 -8.49 -2.82
CA THR A 305 0.16 -8.31 -1.55
C THR A 305 -0.38 -7.15 -0.72
N ASN A 306 -0.06 -7.15 0.57
CA ASN A 306 -0.36 -6.05 1.48
C ASN A 306 0.45 -4.77 1.17
N VAL A 307 -0.07 -3.63 1.61
CA VAL A 307 0.68 -2.38 1.84
C VAL A 307 1.43 -2.53 3.16
N GLU A 308 2.68 -2.09 3.20
CA GLU A 308 3.57 -2.22 4.37
C GLU A 308 3.88 -0.85 4.99
N GLY A 309 4.55 -0.88 6.15
CA GLY A 309 5.05 0.31 6.82
C GLY A 309 3.98 1.19 7.45
N ALA A 310 4.34 2.46 7.62
CA ALA A 310 3.53 3.48 8.26
C ALA A 310 3.31 4.67 7.32
N LEU A 311 2.13 5.27 7.42
CA LEU A 311 1.78 6.54 6.81
C LEU A 311 1.79 7.64 7.87
N TYR A 312 2.55 8.69 7.63
CA TYR A 312 2.55 9.92 8.41
C TYR A 312 1.91 11.01 7.58
N TYR A 313 1.02 11.82 8.18
CA TYR A 313 0.32 12.86 7.44
C TYR A 313 0.05 14.09 8.29
N TRP A 314 -0.01 15.24 7.65
CA TRP A 314 -0.34 16.50 8.30
C TRP A 314 -1.84 16.72 8.32
N THR A 315 -2.40 17.12 9.46
CA THR A 315 -3.75 17.68 9.55
C THR A 315 -3.69 19.16 9.91
N VAL A 316 -4.47 20.00 9.22
CA VAL A 316 -4.45 21.47 9.35
C VAL A 316 -5.53 22.03 10.28
N SER A 317 -6.38 21.17 10.83
CA SER A 317 -7.61 21.53 11.52
C SER A 317 -7.64 21.09 12.98
N ALA A 318 -8.73 21.43 13.67
CA ALA A 318 -8.89 21.33 15.12
C ALA A 318 -8.47 19.97 15.76
N PRO A 319 -8.04 19.96 17.04
CA PRO A 319 -7.82 21.13 17.90
C PRO A 319 -6.60 21.97 17.50
N LEU A 320 -5.53 21.38 16.96
CA LEU A 320 -4.32 22.06 16.48
C LEU A 320 -3.72 21.34 15.25
N PRO A 321 -3.03 22.05 14.34
CA PRO A 321 -2.29 21.41 13.26
C PRO A 321 -1.16 20.53 13.80
N ARG A 322 -1.12 19.29 13.31
CA ARG A 322 -0.28 18.21 13.86
C ARG A 322 0.03 17.15 12.81
N ILE A 323 1.07 16.37 13.03
CA ILE A 323 1.37 15.18 12.23
C ILE A 323 0.74 13.97 12.92
N MET A 324 -0.05 13.22 12.17
CA MET A 324 -0.71 11.97 12.55
C MET A 324 0.07 10.78 11.96
N ARG A 325 -0.12 9.58 12.51
CA ARG A 325 0.50 8.32 12.05
C ARG A 325 -0.53 7.19 11.96
N TYR A 326 -0.43 6.34 10.94
CA TYR A 326 -1.18 5.09 10.82
C TYR A 326 -0.29 3.94 10.31
N ASP A 327 -0.25 2.83 11.06
CA ASP A 327 0.59 1.66 10.80
C ASP A 327 -0.20 0.53 10.10
N PHE A 328 -0.01 0.37 8.78
CA PHE A 328 -0.72 -0.62 7.95
C PHE A 328 -0.44 -2.08 8.30
N ALA A 329 0.69 -2.35 8.99
CA ALA A 329 1.07 -3.69 9.46
C ALA A 329 0.60 -3.99 10.90
N SER A 330 -0.03 -3.04 11.59
CA SER A 330 -0.42 -3.18 13.01
C SER A 330 -1.90 -3.58 13.18
N ALA A 331 -2.35 -3.75 14.43
CA ALA A 331 -3.77 -3.90 14.77
C ALA A 331 -4.55 -2.56 14.79
N GLN A 332 -3.94 -1.43 14.42
CA GLN A 332 -4.53 -0.10 14.49
C GLN A 332 -5.78 0.06 13.62
N THR A 333 -6.79 0.74 14.19
CA THR A 333 -8.08 1.08 13.54
C THR A 333 -8.31 2.58 13.41
N SER A 334 -7.54 3.41 14.11
CA SER A 334 -7.57 4.88 14.04
C SER A 334 -6.16 5.47 14.22
N PRO A 335 -5.80 6.57 13.52
CA PRO A 335 -4.46 7.17 13.57
C PRO A 335 -4.07 7.74 14.94
N ASP A 336 -2.80 7.63 15.29
CA ASP A 336 -2.21 8.25 16.47
C ASP A 336 -1.74 9.67 16.18
N VAL A 337 -1.77 10.55 17.19
CA VAL A 337 -1.04 11.83 17.14
C VAL A 337 0.46 11.53 17.29
N PHE A 338 1.27 12.04 16.35
CA PHE A 338 2.71 11.78 16.31
C PHE A 338 3.57 12.99 16.68
N LEU A 339 3.32 14.17 16.08
CA LEU A 339 3.93 15.43 16.48
C LEU A 339 2.86 16.51 16.59
N GLU A 340 2.71 17.09 17.78
CA GLU A 340 1.77 18.17 18.09
C GLU A 340 2.50 19.31 18.82
N PRO A 341 2.24 20.59 18.47
CA PRO A 341 2.85 21.74 19.13
C PRO A 341 2.57 21.77 20.64
N GLY A 342 3.60 22.02 21.44
CA GLY A 342 3.50 21.99 22.91
C GLY A 342 3.69 20.60 23.54
N GLN A 343 3.79 19.52 22.77
CA GLN A 343 4.09 18.18 23.29
C GLN A 343 5.56 17.79 23.08
N ASN A 344 6.07 16.89 23.93
CA ASN A 344 7.38 16.23 23.77
C ASN A 344 8.59 17.18 23.58
N GLY A 345 8.50 18.40 24.10
CA GLY A 345 9.54 19.45 23.94
C GLY A 345 9.41 20.30 22.68
N LEU A 346 8.40 20.07 21.84
CA LEU A 346 8.10 20.90 20.68
C LEU A 346 7.43 22.21 21.10
N SER A 347 7.83 23.34 20.54
CA SER A 347 7.27 24.66 20.89
C SER A 347 5.79 24.77 20.49
N SER A 348 4.95 25.34 21.36
CA SER A 348 3.53 25.61 21.08
C SER A 348 3.32 26.89 20.25
N VAL A 349 4.25 27.83 20.31
CA VAL A 349 4.32 29.09 19.54
C VAL A 349 5.79 29.33 19.20
N VAL A 350 6.10 29.76 17.97
CA VAL A 350 7.49 29.96 17.49
C VAL A 350 7.82 31.39 17.04
N ASN A 351 6.83 32.27 16.92
CA ASN A 351 6.98 33.70 16.65
C ASN A 351 5.85 34.50 17.32
N THR A 352 5.92 35.83 17.30
CA THR A 352 4.95 36.71 17.99
C THR A 352 3.66 37.01 17.21
N TRP A 353 3.51 36.47 16.00
CA TRP A 353 2.41 36.77 15.09
C TRP A 353 1.41 35.60 14.98
N ASP A 354 1.90 34.38 15.17
CA ASP A 354 1.10 33.16 15.22
C ASP A 354 0.47 32.93 16.60
N THR A 355 -0.78 32.50 16.62
CA THR A 355 -1.47 32.05 17.84
C THR A 355 -1.17 30.60 18.21
N PHE A 356 -0.57 29.83 17.29
CA PHE A 356 -0.05 28.47 17.50
C PHE A 356 1.04 28.17 16.46
N ALA A 357 2.00 27.32 16.79
CA ALA A 357 3.06 26.94 15.87
C ALA A 357 2.60 25.86 14.87
N CYS A 358 2.66 26.14 13.57
CA CYS A 358 2.26 25.18 12.54
C CYS A 358 3.35 24.11 12.29
N VAL A 359 3.16 22.87 12.76
CA VAL A 359 4.01 21.71 12.39
C VAL A 359 3.31 20.85 11.33
N GLY A 360 3.94 20.63 10.17
CA GLY A 360 3.25 19.97 9.06
C GLY A 360 4.10 19.50 7.89
N CYS A 361 4.91 20.36 7.28
CA CYS A 361 5.81 19.93 6.21
C CYS A 361 6.88 18.99 6.78
N HIS A 362 6.96 17.76 6.27
CA HIS A 362 7.83 16.72 6.84
C HIS A 362 8.29 15.70 5.79
N ALA A 363 9.34 14.95 6.14
CA ALA A 363 9.89 13.83 5.38
C ALA A 363 10.48 12.78 6.32
N LEU A 364 10.53 11.52 5.88
CA LEU A 364 11.08 10.40 6.65
C LEU A 364 12.21 9.69 5.89
N SER A 365 13.10 9.01 6.62
CA SER A 365 13.99 8.03 6.00
C SER A 365 13.18 6.80 5.57
N ARG A 366 13.57 6.17 4.45
CA ARG A 366 12.85 5.02 3.87
C ARG A 366 12.68 3.88 4.85
N ASP A 367 13.72 3.62 5.65
CA ASP A 367 13.74 2.59 6.69
C ASP A 367 12.86 2.91 7.93
N GLY A 368 12.23 4.09 7.96
CA GLY A 368 11.31 4.52 9.03
C GLY A 368 11.99 4.85 10.36
N LYS A 369 13.32 5.09 10.38
CA LYS A 369 14.05 5.41 11.61
C LYS A 369 14.20 6.90 11.90
N ARG A 370 14.08 7.78 10.92
CA ARG A 370 14.31 9.23 11.07
C ARG A 370 13.17 10.05 10.48
N MET A 371 12.88 11.19 11.10
CA MET A 371 11.99 12.20 10.55
C MET A 371 12.64 13.58 10.65
N VAL A 372 12.49 14.38 9.59
CA VAL A 372 12.66 15.82 9.65
C VAL A 372 11.31 16.49 9.35
N ALA A 373 10.96 17.51 10.12
CA ALA A 373 9.77 18.33 9.93
C ALA A 373 10.11 19.82 10.05
N SER A 374 9.16 20.65 9.63
CA SER A 374 9.22 22.11 9.71
C SER A 374 8.14 22.61 10.67
N ILE A 375 8.48 23.56 11.54
CA ILE A 375 7.55 24.23 12.45
C ILE A 375 7.54 25.76 12.24
N GLY A 376 6.34 26.35 12.23
CA GLY A 376 6.07 27.76 11.94
C GLY A 376 5.60 28.02 10.50
N GLY A 377 5.75 27.06 9.59
CA GLY A 377 5.32 27.21 8.20
C GLY A 377 6.10 28.29 7.43
N GLN A 378 5.44 28.89 6.44
CA GLN A 378 6.01 29.93 5.57
C GLN A 378 6.69 31.06 6.37
N PHE A 379 7.82 31.56 5.86
CA PHE A 379 8.64 32.61 6.48
C PHE A 379 9.30 32.28 7.84
N GLU A 380 8.93 31.20 8.54
CA GLU A 380 9.56 30.81 9.82
C GLU A 380 10.34 29.49 9.68
N GLY A 381 9.68 28.42 9.24
CA GLY A 381 10.18 27.07 8.96
C GLY A 381 11.37 26.58 9.79
N ARG A 382 11.28 26.56 11.12
CA ARG A 382 12.34 25.98 11.97
C ARG A 382 12.41 24.47 11.78
N GLN A 383 13.62 23.92 11.73
CA GLN A 383 13.84 22.48 11.74
C GLN A 383 13.29 21.84 13.02
N VAL A 384 12.58 20.74 12.87
CA VAL A 384 12.30 19.74 13.91
C VAL A 384 12.94 18.44 13.45
N TYR A 385 13.77 17.80 14.28
CA TYR A 385 14.47 16.57 13.89
C TYR A 385 14.31 15.45 14.92
N VAL A 386 13.84 14.29 14.47
CA VAL A 386 13.76 13.05 15.25
C VAL A 386 14.75 12.06 14.67
N SER A 387 15.84 11.81 15.40
CA SER A 387 16.98 11.00 14.95
C SER A 387 16.77 9.49 15.06
N ASP A 388 15.78 9.07 15.87
CA ASP A 388 15.46 7.67 16.16
C ASP A 388 13.97 7.49 16.53
N LEU A 389 13.18 7.10 15.52
CA LEU A 389 11.75 6.81 15.61
C LEU A 389 11.42 5.49 16.34
N SER A 390 12.42 4.67 16.72
CA SER A 390 12.16 3.48 17.55
C SER A 390 12.03 3.81 19.04
N LYS A 391 12.39 5.04 19.44
CA LYS A 391 12.25 5.53 20.81
C LYS A 391 10.89 6.19 21.01
N PRO A 392 10.26 6.05 22.20
CA PRO A 392 9.00 6.71 22.49
C PRO A 392 9.18 8.23 22.56
N PRO A 393 8.15 9.03 22.17
CA PRO A 393 8.23 10.50 22.13
C PRO A 393 8.67 11.19 23.43
N ALA A 394 8.37 10.58 24.58
CA ALA A 394 8.76 11.10 25.89
C ALA A 394 10.25 10.88 26.26
N THR A 395 11.07 10.32 25.36
CA THR A 395 12.50 10.11 25.65
C THR A 395 13.24 11.46 25.68
N PRO A 396 14.06 11.75 26.71
CA PRO A 396 14.86 12.97 26.73
C PRO A 396 15.74 13.12 25.49
N GLY A 397 15.64 14.25 24.78
CA GLY A 397 16.34 14.49 23.52
C GLY A 397 15.83 13.68 22.32
N TRP A 398 14.59 13.15 22.37
CA TRP A 398 13.96 12.44 21.25
C TRP A 398 13.84 13.29 19.98
N LEU A 399 13.42 14.55 20.15
CA LEU A 399 13.42 15.55 19.10
C LEU A 399 14.41 16.67 19.42
N THR A 400 14.90 17.33 18.38
CA THR A 400 15.60 18.62 18.46
C THR A 400 14.82 19.66 17.67
N GLN A 401 14.87 20.92 18.12
CA GLN A 401 14.31 22.05 17.41
C GLN A 401 15.44 23.01 17.03
N ASP A 402 15.35 23.60 15.83
CA ASP A 402 16.28 24.59 15.29
C ASP A 402 17.76 24.13 15.18
N GLY A 403 17.95 22.80 15.11
CA GLY A 403 19.22 22.16 14.76
C GLY A 403 20.24 22.00 15.88
N ALA A 404 19.87 22.18 17.15
CA ALA A 404 20.76 21.95 18.29
C ALA A 404 20.33 20.72 19.12
N PRO A 405 21.08 19.60 19.09
CA PRO A 405 20.90 18.50 20.05
C PRO A 405 21.40 18.86 21.45
N VAL A 406 22.43 19.71 21.53
CA VAL A 406 23.03 20.28 22.75
C VAL A 406 23.65 21.63 22.38
N GLY A 407 23.51 22.66 23.24
CA GLY A 407 24.13 23.97 23.05
C GLY A 407 23.20 25.01 22.41
N GLU A 408 23.80 26.11 21.92
CA GLU A 408 23.07 27.20 21.24
C GLU A 408 22.41 26.71 19.93
N PRO A 409 21.23 27.23 19.55
CA PRO A 409 20.55 26.89 18.30
C PRO A 409 21.45 27.07 17.07
N ALA A 410 21.49 26.06 16.19
CA ALA A 410 22.14 26.16 14.88
C ALA A 410 21.37 27.06 13.90
N LYS A 411 20.15 27.48 14.27
CA LYS A 411 19.21 28.27 13.46
C LYS A 411 18.87 27.59 12.13
N ASN A 412 18.76 26.26 12.13
CA ASN A 412 18.47 25.51 10.92
C ASN A 412 17.03 25.76 10.45
N ARG A 413 16.87 26.54 9.37
CA ARG A 413 15.60 26.69 8.65
C ARG A 413 15.46 25.71 7.48
N LEU A 414 14.27 25.14 7.32
CA LEU A 414 13.82 24.29 6.21
C LEU A 414 12.29 24.34 6.04
N GLN A 415 11.82 24.28 4.80
CA GLN A 415 10.40 24.09 4.46
C GLN A 415 10.15 22.64 4.03
N PHE A 416 10.94 22.13 3.08
CA PHE A 416 10.85 20.76 2.57
C PHE A 416 12.20 20.07 2.60
N ALA A 417 12.17 18.74 2.63
CA ALA A 417 13.34 17.88 2.66
C ALA A 417 13.08 16.52 2.03
N SER A 418 14.14 15.79 1.68
CA SER A 418 14.09 14.37 1.31
C SER A 418 15.40 13.66 1.68
N PHE A 419 15.27 12.44 2.21
CA PHE A 419 16.41 11.62 2.64
C PHE A 419 17.03 10.84 1.49
N ASN A 420 18.35 10.68 1.54
CA ASN A 420 19.05 9.71 0.70
C ASN A 420 18.58 8.26 1.02
N PRO A 421 18.89 7.27 0.18
CA PRO A 421 18.37 5.91 0.35
C PRO A 421 18.67 5.26 1.70
N SER A 422 19.86 5.52 2.26
CA SER A 422 20.31 4.97 3.54
C SER A 422 19.83 5.74 4.77
N GLY A 423 19.18 6.89 4.60
CA GLY A 423 18.86 7.81 5.70
C GLY A 423 20.09 8.42 6.38
N SER A 424 21.30 8.27 5.81
CA SER A 424 22.54 8.81 6.36
C SER A 424 22.70 10.32 6.12
N GLN A 425 21.94 10.87 5.18
CA GLN A 425 21.94 12.30 4.84
C GLN A 425 20.55 12.69 4.31
N PHE A 426 20.15 13.94 4.44
CA PHE A 426 19.00 14.49 3.72
C PHE A 426 19.34 15.83 3.07
N VAL A 427 18.63 16.15 2.00
CA VAL A 427 18.60 17.50 1.45
C VAL A 427 17.41 18.26 1.99
N ALA A 428 17.56 19.57 2.14
CA ALA A 428 16.53 20.50 2.58
C ALA A 428 16.63 21.84 1.85
N VAL A 429 15.52 22.57 1.82
CA VAL A 429 15.38 23.88 1.17
C VAL A 429 14.67 24.86 2.10
N PHE A 430 15.13 26.10 2.14
CA PHE A 430 14.39 27.24 2.66
C PHE A 430 14.77 28.46 1.82
N GLY A 431 13.78 29.13 1.25
CA GLY A 431 14.03 30.29 0.38
C GLY A 431 13.09 31.44 0.62
N ASP A 432 12.43 31.47 1.77
CA ASP A 432 11.54 32.56 2.16
C ASP A 432 12.40 33.64 2.78
N LYS A 433 12.51 34.78 2.11
CA LYS A 433 13.41 35.87 2.50
C LYS A 433 12.77 37.23 2.21
N GLY A 434 12.84 38.13 3.18
CA GLY A 434 12.26 39.47 3.10
C GLY A 434 10.89 39.59 3.79
N PRO A 435 10.32 40.81 3.84
CA PRO A 435 9.03 41.05 4.48
C PRO A 435 7.91 40.35 3.70
N ALA A 436 7.12 39.54 4.40
CA ALA A 436 5.99 38.87 3.79
C ALA A 436 4.86 39.86 3.47
N PHE A 437 4.24 39.69 2.29
CA PHE A 437 2.92 40.22 1.99
C PHE A 437 1.89 39.15 2.35
N ASN A 438 0.99 39.43 3.30
CA ASN A 438 -0.13 38.55 3.61
C ASN A 438 -1.42 39.37 3.72
N GLY A 439 -2.39 39.14 2.84
CA GLY A 439 -3.72 39.76 2.91
C GLY A 439 -3.75 41.29 3.00
N GLY A 440 -2.84 41.98 2.31
CA GLY A 440 -2.71 43.44 2.37
C GLY A 440 -1.94 43.98 3.57
N ARG A 441 -1.43 43.12 4.46
CA ARG A 441 -0.51 43.48 5.53
C ARG A 441 0.93 43.19 5.09
N LEU A 442 1.77 44.22 5.07
CA LEU A 442 3.22 44.06 5.20
C LEU A 442 3.47 43.46 6.59
N LEU A 443 3.91 42.20 6.67
CA LEU A 443 4.53 41.74 7.90
C LEU A 443 5.81 42.57 8.11
N PRO A 444 6.08 43.07 9.32
CA PRO A 444 7.37 43.68 9.60
C PRO A 444 8.47 42.72 9.18
N ASN A 445 9.55 43.25 8.60
CA ASN A 445 10.76 42.50 8.25
C ASN A 445 11.03 41.38 9.27
N SER A 446 11.24 40.15 8.78
CA SER A 446 11.72 39.01 9.58
C SER A 446 13.14 39.20 10.15
N VAL A 447 13.63 40.44 10.23
CA VAL A 447 14.78 40.87 11.02
C VAL A 447 14.37 40.88 12.51
N THR A 448 13.91 39.74 12.99
CA THR A 448 14.23 39.33 14.35
C THR A 448 15.73 39.01 14.36
N ALA A 449 16.40 39.08 15.52
CA ALA A 449 17.82 38.74 15.64
C ALA A 449 18.12 37.22 15.46
N ASP A 450 17.20 36.50 14.83
CA ASP A 450 17.13 35.05 14.75
C ASP A 450 17.07 34.49 13.32
N GLU A 451 17.06 35.35 12.29
CA GLU A 451 17.31 34.90 10.91
C GLU A 451 18.76 34.38 10.79
N PRO A 452 19.01 33.23 10.13
CA PRO A 452 20.36 32.72 9.94
C PRO A 452 21.15 33.62 8.98
N ALA A 453 22.35 34.05 9.36
CA ALA A 453 23.20 34.89 8.51
C ALA A 453 23.66 34.18 7.21
N ASP A 454 23.57 32.85 7.15
CA ASP A 454 23.92 32.03 5.98
C ASP A 454 22.75 31.80 5.01
N LEU A 455 21.56 32.36 5.29
CA LEU A 455 20.33 32.10 4.55
C LEU A 455 20.39 32.58 3.09
N ASP A 456 20.31 31.61 2.18
CA ASP A 456 20.41 31.79 0.75
C ASP A 456 19.29 30.99 0.05
N PRO A 457 18.35 31.67 -0.65
CA PRO A 457 17.21 31.02 -1.28
C PRO A 457 17.59 30.14 -2.47
N ASN A 458 18.83 30.23 -2.98
CA ASN A 458 19.31 29.47 -4.13
C ASN A 458 20.09 28.19 -3.73
N LYS A 459 20.16 27.85 -2.43
CA LYS A 459 20.88 26.66 -1.97
C LYS A 459 19.97 25.46 -1.70
N LEU A 460 20.44 24.30 -2.17
CA LEU A 460 20.02 23.00 -1.67
C LEU A 460 20.97 22.62 -0.53
N TRP A 461 20.46 22.57 0.70
CA TRP A 461 21.25 22.30 1.91
C TRP A 461 21.33 20.81 2.18
N PHE A 462 22.52 20.30 2.51
CA PHE A 462 22.74 18.90 2.86
C PHE A 462 22.96 18.77 4.37
N HIS A 463 22.17 17.92 5.02
CA HIS A 463 22.19 17.72 6.46
C HIS A 463 22.65 16.30 6.81
N ASP A 464 23.48 16.16 7.84
CA ASP A 464 23.83 14.85 8.39
C ASP A 464 22.59 14.14 8.97
N GLY A 465 22.39 12.88 8.60
CA GLY A 465 21.26 12.09 9.04
C GLY A 465 21.35 11.62 10.49
N ALA A 466 22.53 11.58 11.11
CA ALA A 466 22.62 11.22 12.53
C ALA A 466 22.13 12.35 13.46
N THR A 467 22.45 13.60 13.11
CA THR A 467 22.30 14.78 13.97
C THR A 467 21.24 15.78 13.50
N GLY A 468 20.90 15.80 12.21
CA GLY A 468 20.04 16.83 11.60
C GLY A 468 20.78 18.11 11.20
N ILE A 469 22.07 18.24 11.50
CA ILE A 469 22.85 19.48 11.35
C ILE A 469 23.27 19.68 9.89
N ARG A 470 23.26 20.94 9.40
CA ARG A 470 23.79 21.32 8.07
C ARG A 470 25.27 20.91 7.96
N SER A 471 25.60 20.21 6.89
CA SER A 471 26.94 19.67 6.62
C SER A 471 27.61 20.32 5.40
N SER A 472 26.82 20.66 4.37
CA SER A 472 27.28 21.29 3.13
C SER A 472 26.08 21.86 2.35
N SER A 473 26.32 22.44 1.18
CA SER A 473 25.26 22.93 0.28
C SER A 473 25.67 22.84 -1.19
N LEU A 474 24.68 22.81 -2.07
CA LEU A 474 24.82 23.00 -3.50
C LEU A 474 24.12 24.31 -3.89
N THR A 475 24.88 25.23 -4.48
CA THR A 475 24.32 26.49 -5.00
C THR A 475 23.74 26.26 -6.40
N LEU A 476 22.51 26.71 -6.62
CA LEU A 476 21.77 26.55 -7.87
C LEU A 476 21.53 27.92 -8.54
N PRO A 477 21.34 27.98 -9.87
CA PRO A 477 21.02 29.23 -10.57
C PRO A 477 19.57 29.71 -10.35
N PHE A 478 18.82 29.09 -9.45
CA PHE A 478 17.41 29.38 -9.13
C PHE A 478 17.08 28.98 -7.69
N LYS A 479 15.90 29.40 -7.18
CA LYS A 479 15.33 28.96 -5.90
C LYS A 479 14.76 27.52 -6.02
N PRO A 480 15.37 26.49 -5.43
CA PRO A 480 14.79 25.15 -5.40
C PRO A 480 13.66 25.06 -4.36
N THR A 481 12.68 24.20 -4.62
CA THR A 481 11.73 23.75 -3.60
C THR A 481 11.24 22.32 -3.89
N HIS A 482 10.56 21.69 -2.92
CA HIS A 482 10.10 20.31 -2.97
C HIS A 482 11.16 19.33 -3.53
N PRO A 483 12.32 19.18 -2.87
CA PRO A 483 13.34 18.24 -3.31
C PRO A 483 12.88 16.80 -3.05
N ASP A 484 13.20 15.87 -3.96
CA ASP A 484 13.12 14.45 -3.70
C ASP A 484 14.35 13.69 -4.21
N TRP A 485 14.97 12.88 -3.35
CA TRP A 485 16.17 12.13 -3.64
C TRP A 485 15.79 10.72 -4.12
N SER A 486 16.26 10.29 -5.29
CA SER A 486 15.92 9.00 -5.89
C SER A 486 16.28 7.81 -4.97
N PRO A 487 15.47 6.74 -4.94
CA PRO A 487 15.78 5.51 -4.20
C PRO A 487 17.11 4.84 -4.57
N ASP A 488 17.65 5.06 -5.77
CA ASP A 488 18.98 4.59 -6.15
C ASP A 488 20.12 5.53 -5.72
N GLY A 489 19.80 6.69 -5.14
CA GLY A 489 20.71 7.69 -4.59
C GLY A 489 21.39 8.60 -5.61
N LYS A 490 21.20 8.37 -6.92
CA LYS A 490 21.99 9.03 -7.98
C LYS A 490 21.40 10.35 -8.48
N THR A 491 20.15 10.65 -8.16
CA THR A 491 19.45 11.83 -8.67
C THR A 491 18.69 12.54 -7.55
N ILE A 492 18.68 13.86 -7.55
CA ILE A 492 17.75 14.65 -6.74
C ILE A 492 16.90 15.46 -7.71
N ALA A 493 15.58 15.25 -7.67
CA ALA A 493 14.59 16.06 -8.36
C ALA A 493 14.17 17.23 -7.47
N MET A 494 13.75 18.32 -8.08
CA MET A 494 13.23 19.50 -7.39
C MET A 494 12.33 20.32 -8.30
N THR A 495 11.46 21.11 -7.66
CA THR A 495 10.80 22.24 -8.32
C THR A 495 11.78 23.41 -8.39
N LYS A 496 11.93 24.02 -9.55
CA LYS A 496 12.46 25.38 -9.69
C LYS A 496 11.30 26.35 -9.49
N SER A 497 11.40 27.28 -8.55
CA SER A 497 10.48 28.43 -8.49
C SER A 497 10.91 29.46 -9.54
N GLY A 498 10.08 29.73 -10.54
CA GLY A 498 10.35 30.77 -11.54
C GLY A 498 10.06 32.18 -11.00
N ASN A 499 9.24 32.29 -9.95
CA ASN A 499 9.07 33.51 -9.16
C ASN A 499 9.96 33.46 -7.90
N ALA A 500 10.78 34.49 -7.71
CA ALA A 500 11.68 34.60 -6.55
C ALA A 500 10.98 35.11 -5.27
N GLN A 501 9.84 35.78 -5.40
CA GLN A 501 9.05 36.33 -4.28
C GLN A 501 8.05 35.30 -3.71
N ALA A 502 7.63 34.33 -4.52
CA ALA A 502 6.80 33.21 -4.09
C ALA A 502 7.51 32.39 -2.99
N THR A 503 6.77 31.89 -1.99
CA THR A 503 7.37 31.10 -0.89
C THR A 503 7.80 29.72 -1.37
N ALA A 504 8.65 29.04 -0.60
CA ALA A 504 9.04 27.67 -0.86
C ALA A 504 7.84 26.72 -0.77
N GLN A 505 6.84 27.01 0.09
CA GLN A 505 5.57 26.28 0.17
C GLN A 505 4.67 26.54 -1.05
N LYS A 506 4.62 27.79 -1.53
CA LYS A 506 3.74 28.25 -2.60
C LYS A 506 4.48 28.74 -3.86
N PRO A 507 5.44 27.99 -4.45
CA PRO A 507 6.10 28.40 -5.68
C PRO A 507 5.10 28.57 -6.82
N THR A 508 5.26 29.64 -7.58
CA THR A 508 4.61 29.85 -8.89
C THR A 508 5.65 29.70 -10.00
N ARG A 509 5.20 29.63 -11.26
CA ARG A 509 6.06 29.43 -12.45
C ARG A 509 6.95 28.18 -12.35
N GLY A 510 6.44 27.09 -11.76
CA GLY A 510 7.22 25.90 -11.46
C GLY A 510 7.73 25.16 -12.70
N SER A 511 8.91 24.54 -12.57
CA SER A 511 9.39 23.48 -13.47
C SER A 511 10.10 22.35 -12.72
N VAL A 512 10.05 21.13 -13.26
CA VAL A 512 10.72 19.96 -12.68
C VAL A 512 12.13 19.87 -13.22
N ASN A 513 13.11 19.94 -12.32
CA ASN A 513 14.54 19.91 -12.63
C ASN A 513 15.22 18.82 -11.80
N VAL A 514 16.37 18.32 -12.24
CA VAL A 514 17.18 17.34 -11.52
C VAL A 514 18.64 17.74 -11.45
N VAL A 515 19.34 17.31 -10.40
CA VAL A 515 20.80 17.19 -10.37
C VAL A 515 21.17 15.72 -10.23
N ARG A 516 22.29 15.29 -10.82
CA ARG A 516 22.76 13.90 -10.78
C ARG A 516 24.13 13.80 -10.14
N ALA A 517 24.41 12.69 -9.46
CA ALA A 517 25.69 12.44 -8.84
C ALA A 517 26.82 12.45 -9.88
N ALA A 518 27.88 13.20 -9.62
CA ALA A 518 29.00 13.42 -10.52
C ALA A 518 30.32 13.43 -9.73
N GLY A 519 31.04 12.31 -9.76
CA GLY A 519 32.21 12.11 -8.89
C GLY A 519 31.82 12.17 -7.41
N ALA A 520 32.49 13.04 -6.66
CA ALA A 520 32.16 13.31 -5.25
C ALA A 520 31.09 14.41 -5.04
N GLY A 521 30.52 14.96 -6.12
CA GLY A 521 29.57 16.07 -6.07
C GLY A 521 28.33 15.85 -6.95
N TRP A 522 27.76 16.95 -7.42
CA TRP A 522 26.54 16.97 -8.23
C TRP A 522 26.76 17.72 -9.54
N SER A 523 26.09 17.27 -10.61
CA SER A 523 26.09 17.93 -11.90
C SER A 523 25.33 19.26 -11.86
N ALA A 524 25.52 20.09 -12.90
CA ALA A 524 24.63 21.22 -13.16
C ALA A 524 23.17 20.73 -13.34
N PRO A 525 22.16 21.56 -13.02
CA PRO A 525 20.76 21.16 -13.15
C PRO A 525 20.33 20.90 -14.60
N GLU A 526 19.55 19.84 -14.79
CA GLU A 526 18.86 19.51 -16.04
C GLU A 526 17.35 19.69 -15.86
N THR A 527 16.71 20.41 -16.78
CA THR A 527 15.26 20.55 -16.81
C THR A 527 14.62 19.30 -17.43
N ILE A 528 13.77 18.61 -16.66
CA ILE A 528 13.03 17.42 -17.10
C ILE A 528 11.67 17.84 -17.67
N VAL A 529 10.93 18.67 -16.94
CA VAL A 529 9.66 19.25 -17.40
C VAL A 529 9.79 20.77 -17.33
N PRO A 530 9.84 21.48 -18.47
CA PRO A 530 10.08 22.92 -18.51
C PRO A 530 8.89 23.71 -17.98
N GLU A 531 9.12 25.00 -17.73
CA GLU A 531 8.07 25.98 -17.44
C GLU A 531 7.14 26.08 -18.66
N LEU A 532 5.83 26.25 -18.45
CA LEU A 532 4.85 26.42 -19.52
C LEU A 532 3.83 27.49 -19.11
N GLN A 533 3.55 28.46 -20.00
CA GLN A 533 2.63 29.55 -19.70
C GLN A 533 1.22 29.04 -19.41
N GLY A 534 0.56 29.61 -18.40
CA GLY A 534 -0.74 29.14 -17.92
C GLY A 534 -0.66 27.84 -17.10
N LYS A 535 0.55 27.40 -16.72
CA LYS A 535 0.79 26.18 -15.92
C LYS A 535 1.77 26.43 -14.79
N ASN A 536 1.57 25.72 -13.68
CA ASN A 536 2.56 25.57 -12.62
C ASN A 536 2.94 24.08 -12.50
N ARG A 537 4.24 23.75 -12.44
CA ARG A 537 4.74 22.36 -12.43
C ARG A 537 5.68 22.13 -11.26
N TYR A 538 5.29 21.29 -10.31
CA TYR A 538 5.88 21.29 -8.98
C TYR A 538 5.82 19.92 -8.29
N ASN A 539 6.49 19.84 -7.14
CA ASN A 539 6.39 18.73 -6.18
C ASN A 539 6.69 17.34 -6.76
N PRO A 540 7.89 17.14 -7.36
CA PRO A 540 8.29 15.84 -7.88
C PRO A 540 8.48 14.81 -6.75
N THR A 541 8.16 13.55 -7.04
CA THR A 541 8.51 12.40 -6.19
C THR A 541 8.92 11.21 -7.06
N PHE A 542 10.07 10.60 -6.77
CA PHE A 542 10.53 9.39 -7.46
C PHE A 542 9.70 8.17 -7.06
N VAL A 543 9.47 7.27 -8.01
CA VAL A 543 8.88 5.96 -7.72
C VAL A 543 9.94 5.00 -7.11
N PRO A 544 9.54 3.88 -6.48
CA PRO A 544 10.42 3.06 -5.63
C PRO A 544 11.70 2.53 -6.29
N ASP A 545 11.69 2.36 -7.61
CA ASP A 545 12.82 1.86 -8.39
C ASP A 545 13.57 2.95 -9.18
N SER A 546 13.25 4.22 -8.94
CA SER A 546 13.81 5.40 -9.63
C SER A 546 13.54 5.49 -11.14
N THR A 547 12.70 4.61 -11.73
CA THR A 547 12.50 4.57 -13.21
C THR A 547 11.75 5.77 -13.78
N PHE A 548 10.89 6.40 -12.98
CA PHE A 548 10.22 7.66 -13.29
C PHE A 548 9.92 8.45 -12.00
N LEU A 549 9.38 9.65 -12.16
CA LEU A 549 8.84 10.46 -11.07
C LEU A 549 7.39 10.84 -11.35
N LEU A 550 6.61 11.03 -10.29
CA LEU A 550 5.35 11.77 -10.35
C LEU A 550 5.60 13.25 -10.04
N PHE A 551 4.76 14.14 -10.54
CA PHE A 551 4.77 15.57 -10.20
C PHE A 551 3.35 16.14 -10.32
N ASN A 552 3.13 17.32 -9.74
CA ASN A 552 1.91 18.09 -9.92
C ASN A 552 2.00 19.04 -11.12
N GLU A 553 0.93 19.13 -11.91
CA GLU A 553 0.68 20.26 -12.82
C GLU A 553 -0.69 20.88 -12.53
N SER A 554 -0.72 22.21 -12.41
CA SER A 554 -1.93 23.03 -12.32
C SER A 554 -2.15 23.88 -13.56
N THR A 555 -3.35 24.42 -13.72
CA THR A 555 -3.74 25.37 -14.77
C THR A 555 -4.10 26.73 -14.16
N CYS A 556 -3.29 27.75 -14.44
CA CYS A 556 -3.55 29.11 -13.96
C CYS A 556 -4.72 29.71 -14.78
N ALA A 557 -5.81 30.16 -14.13
CA ALA A 557 -7.03 30.51 -14.87
C ALA A 557 -6.97 31.88 -15.57
N ASP A 558 -6.13 32.81 -15.11
CA ASP A 558 -5.96 34.14 -15.71
C ASP A 558 -4.86 34.14 -16.79
N PRO A 559 -5.15 34.28 -18.10
CA PRO A 559 -4.11 34.32 -19.13
C PRO A 559 -3.26 35.61 -19.13
N THR A 560 -3.67 36.65 -18.41
CA THR A 560 -2.98 37.96 -18.33
C THR A 560 -1.93 38.01 -17.21
N ASN A 561 -2.24 37.44 -16.04
CA ASN A 561 -1.29 37.24 -14.94
C ASN A 561 -0.74 35.80 -14.85
N GLY A 562 -1.03 34.94 -15.85
CA GLY A 562 -1.03 33.45 -15.83
C GLY A 562 0.26 32.68 -15.59
N TRP A 563 1.18 33.31 -14.90
CA TRP A 563 2.40 32.76 -14.35
C TRP A 563 2.44 32.91 -12.82
N ASP A 564 1.81 33.96 -12.27
CA ASP A 564 1.74 34.32 -10.85
C ASP A 564 0.31 34.66 -10.40
N ALA A 565 -0.71 34.10 -11.06
CA ALA A 565 -2.09 34.24 -10.59
C ALA A 565 -2.24 33.55 -9.22
N ASP A 566 -2.97 34.19 -8.29
CA ASP A 566 -3.10 33.75 -6.89
C ASP A 566 -3.70 32.33 -6.74
N ASP A 567 -4.46 31.88 -7.74
CA ASP A 567 -5.04 30.54 -7.81
C ASP A 567 -4.01 29.45 -8.17
N CYS A 568 -2.91 29.82 -8.81
CA CYS A 568 -1.93 28.91 -9.42
C CYS A 568 -0.78 28.50 -8.46
N ASP A 569 -1.05 28.42 -7.16
CA ASP A 569 -0.05 28.02 -6.17
C ASP A 569 0.17 26.51 -6.07
N ALA A 570 1.30 26.11 -5.50
CA ALA A 570 1.70 24.71 -5.41
C ALA A 570 1.15 23.95 -4.17
N ASP A 571 0.28 24.56 -3.38
CA ASP A 571 -0.16 24.07 -2.07
C ASP A 571 -1.53 23.37 -2.19
N ALA A 572 -2.55 24.10 -2.67
CA ALA A 572 -3.94 23.64 -2.64
C ALA A 572 -4.80 24.06 -3.85
N ASP A 573 -4.17 24.39 -4.99
CA ASP A 573 -4.84 24.77 -6.25
C ASP A 573 -5.90 23.74 -6.71
N PRO A 574 -7.18 24.16 -6.92
CA PRO A 574 -8.27 23.31 -7.39
C PRO A 574 -7.96 22.50 -8.66
N SER A 575 -7.21 23.07 -9.60
CA SER A 575 -6.92 22.49 -10.91
C SER A 575 -5.82 21.42 -10.89
N ALA A 576 -5.11 21.27 -9.76
CA ALA A 576 -3.93 20.40 -9.66
C ALA A 576 -4.21 18.94 -10.06
N LYS A 577 -3.32 18.40 -10.91
CA LYS A 577 -3.32 17.02 -11.39
C LYS A 577 -1.98 16.34 -11.15
N VAL A 578 -1.99 15.01 -11.10
CA VAL A 578 -0.79 14.19 -11.01
C VAL A 578 -0.38 13.67 -12.38
N TRP A 579 0.88 13.88 -12.73
CA TRP A 579 1.51 13.44 -13.96
C TRP A 579 2.73 12.58 -13.66
N ALA A 580 3.04 11.62 -14.54
CA ALA A 580 4.24 10.80 -14.47
C ALA A 580 5.22 11.16 -15.60
N VAL A 581 6.53 11.15 -15.35
CA VAL A 581 7.56 11.43 -16.37
C VAL A 581 8.88 10.73 -16.06
N LYS A 582 9.60 10.26 -17.09
CA LYS A 582 10.96 9.70 -16.94
C LYS A 582 11.95 10.83 -16.57
N PRO A 583 13.00 10.60 -15.75
CA PRO A 583 13.91 11.64 -15.28
C PRO A 583 14.99 11.99 -16.34
N GLN A 584 14.53 12.32 -17.54
CA GLN A 584 15.32 12.58 -18.74
C GLN A 584 14.74 13.77 -19.50
N ALA A 585 15.58 14.75 -19.87
CA ALA A 585 15.17 15.86 -20.73
C ALA A 585 14.47 15.38 -22.02
N GLY A 586 13.35 16.01 -22.36
CA GLY A 586 12.54 15.66 -23.54
C GLY A 586 11.59 14.47 -23.35
N ALA A 587 11.55 13.83 -22.18
CA ALA A 587 10.53 12.83 -21.87
C ALA A 587 9.12 13.43 -21.87
N THR A 588 8.16 12.73 -22.48
CA THR A 588 6.75 13.15 -22.51
C THR A 588 6.04 12.79 -21.20
N PRO A 589 5.42 13.75 -20.49
CA PRO A 589 4.60 13.46 -19.32
C PRO A 589 3.32 12.69 -19.66
N VAL A 590 2.88 11.82 -18.75
CA VAL A 590 1.64 11.04 -18.82
C VAL A 590 0.69 11.49 -17.71
N LEU A 591 -0.51 11.94 -18.07
CA LEU A 591 -1.55 12.31 -17.09
C LEU A 591 -2.15 11.06 -16.45
N LEU A 592 -2.16 10.99 -15.11
CA LEU A 592 -2.79 9.90 -14.36
C LEU A 592 -4.29 10.15 -14.21
N THR A 593 -5.00 10.03 -15.34
CA THR A 593 -6.42 10.37 -15.48
C THR A 593 -7.31 9.48 -14.61
N ARG A 594 -7.00 8.18 -14.49
CA ARG A 594 -7.75 7.26 -13.61
C ARG A 594 -7.59 7.64 -12.14
N ALA A 595 -6.37 7.89 -11.65
CA ALA A 595 -6.12 8.32 -10.27
C ALA A 595 -6.90 9.60 -9.90
N GLY A 596 -6.90 10.60 -10.79
CA GLY A 596 -7.58 11.89 -10.63
C GLY A 596 -9.08 11.90 -10.96
N LYS A 597 -9.70 10.75 -11.25
CA LYS A 597 -11.12 10.66 -11.60
C LYS A 597 -12.00 10.91 -10.36
N GLY A 598 -12.93 11.86 -10.48
CA GLY A 598 -13.98 12.11 -9.49
C GLY A 598 -14.94 10.93 -9.34
N GLY A 599 -15.52 10.78 -8.15
CA GLY A 599 -16.57 9.82 -7.88
C GLY A 599 -17.96 10.34 -8.28
N VAL A 600 -18.99 9.54 -8.02
CA VAL A 600 -20.38 9.90 -8.35
C VAL A 600 -20.85 11.19 -7.65
N ALA A 601 -20.35 11.44 -6.44
CA ALA A 601 -20.69 12.61 -5.64
C ALA A 601 -20.02 13.91 -6.11
N ASP A 602 -18.91 13.84 -6.85
CA ASP A 602 -18.27 15.01 -7.45
C ASP A 602 -19.03 15.53 -8.69
N GLY A 603 -19.90 14.68 -9.27
CA GLY A 603 -20.74 15.03 -10.42
C GLY A 603 -19.91 15.40 -11.65
N ALA A 604 -20.03 16.65 -12.10
CA ALA A 604 -19.28 17.19 -13.23
C ALA A 604 -17.95 17.87 -12.82
N ARG A 605 -17.61 17.93 -11.52
CA ARG A 605 -16.38 18.58 -11.07
C ARG A 605 -15.15 17.78 -11.51
N THR A 606 -14.26 18.44 -12.23
CA THR A 606 -12.93 17.92 -12.58
C THR A 606 -11.83 18.51 -11.70
N ASP A 607 -12.03 19.73 -11.18
CA ASP A 607 -11.06 20.42 -10.32
C ASP A 607 -11.25 19.99 -8.86
N LEU A 608 -10.32 19.12 -8.43
CA LEU A 608 -10.36 18.35 -7.19
C LEU A 608 -9.08 18.52 -6.36
N ALA A 609 -8.13 19.36 -6.77
CA ALA A 609 -6.86 19.64 -6.11
C ALA A 609 -6.08 18.37 -5.69
N ASP A 610 -5.70 17.51 -6.64
CA ASP A 610 -4.91 16.31 -6.34
C ASP A 610 -3.43 16.69 -6.08
N THR A 611 -3.13 17.28 -4.92
CA THR A 611 -1.80 17.82 -4.55
C THR A 611 -0.97 16.85 -3.69
N PHE A 612 0.33 17.10 -3.59
CA PHE A 612 1.28 16.32 -2.79
C PHE A 612 1.28 14.80 -3.08
N PRO A 613 1.53 14.37 -4.33
CA PRO A 613 1.78 12.96 -4.64
C PRO A 613 2.99 12.47 -3.82
N ARG A 614 2.82 11.37 -3.11
CA ARG A 614 3.88 10.71 -2.33
C ARG A 614 3.82 9.22 -2.55
N THR A 615 4.96 8.63 -2.92
CA THR A 615 5.09 7.18 -3.12
C THR A 615 5.18 6.45 -1.78
N THR A 616 4.68 5.22 -1.73
CA THR A 616 5.23 4.21 -0.81
C THR A 616 6.68 3.93 -1.19
N PRO A 617 7.62 3.65 -0.26
CA PRO A 617 9.03 3.40 -0.61
C PRO A 617 9.30 1.98 -1.18
N PHE A 618 8.29 1.13 -1.30
CA PHE A 618 8.42 -0.27 -1.74
C PHE A 618 7.73 -0.56 -3.08
N SER A 619 8.25 -1.57 -3.78
CA SER A 619 7.61 -2.22 -4.93
C SER A 619 6.93 -3.51 -4.48
N LYS A 620 5.74 -3.81 -5.01
CA LYS A 620 5.03 -5.07 -4.74
C LYS A 620 4.72 -5.86 -6.00
N LYS A 621 4.59 -7.18 -5.89
CA LYS A 621 4.20 -8.06 -7.00
C LYS A 621 2.72 -7.85 -7.33
N GLN A 622 2.37 -7.90 -8.61
CA GLN A 622 0.99 -7.97 -9.09
C GLN A 622 0.95 -8.79 -10.37
N GLY A 623 0.52 -10.05 -10.27
CA GLY A 623 0.49 -10.99 -11.39
C GLY A 623 1.91 -11.27 -11.92
N ALA A 624 2.13 -11.06 -13.22
CA ALA A 624 3.47 -11.17 -13.83
C ALA A 624 4.32 -9.90 -13.66
N GLY A 625 3.73 -8.80 -13.17
CA GLY A 625 4.37 -7.49 -13.04
C GLY A 625 4.49 -7.04 -11.59
N LYS A 626 4.50 -5.72 -11.42
CA LYS A 626 4.63 -5.06 -10.12
C LYS A 626 3.69 -3.86 -10.02
N LEU A 627 3.45 -3.41 -8.80
CA LEU A 627 2.54 -2.33 -8.45
C LEU A 627 3.25 -1.35 -7.50
N PHE A 628 3.01 -0.07 -7.73
CA PHE A 628 3.39 1.02 -6.82
C PHE A 628 2.13 1.66 -6.23
N TRP A 629 2.25 2.24 -5.04
CA TRP A 629 1.16 2.92 -4.36
C TRP A 629 1.53 4.37 -4.07
N PHE A 630 0.52 5.25 -4.15
CA PHE A 630 0.69 6.68 -3.93
C PHE A 630 -0.46 7.24 -3.11
N THR A 631 -0.16 8.28 -2.34
CA THR A 631 -1.15 9.16 -1.71
C THR A 631 -1.11 10.57 -2.28
N VAL A 632 -2.26 11.23 -2.32
CA VAL A 632 -2.45 12.66 -2.58
C VAL A 632 -3.39 13.27 -1.55
N ALA A 633 -3.28 14.57 -1.31
CA ALA A 633 -4.36 15.37 -0.75
C ALA A 633 -5.36 15.68 -1.87
N SER A 634 -6.66 15.65 -1.63
CA SER A 634 -7.69 15.93 -2.65
C SER A 634 -9.00 16.42 -2.03
N ARG A 635 -9.62 17.43 -2.67
CA ARG A 635 -10.96 18.00 -2.34
C ARG A 635 -12.12 17.13 -2.86
N ARG A 636 -11.82 15.95 -3.39
CA ARG A 636 -12.77 14.96 -3.91
C ARG A 636 -13.70 14.45 -2.81
N ALA A 637 -14.98 14.30 -3.14
CA ALA A 637 -16.00 13.80 -2.23
C ALA A 637 -15.70 12.34 -1.82
N PRO A 638 -15.63 12.00 -0.52
CA PRO A 638 -15.38 10.63 -0.02
C PRO A 638 -16.61 9.71 -0.22
N GLY A 639 -17.01 9.51 -1.48
CA GLY A 639 -18.31 8.95 -1.83
C GLY A 639 -19.44 9.87 -1.33
N LEU A 640 -20.45 9.31 -0.65
CA LEU A 640 -21.58 10.08 -0.12
C LEU A 640 -21.39 10.52 1.35
N ARG A 641 -20.19 10.38 1.90
CA ARG A 641 -19.78 11.03 3.16
C ARG A 641 -19.68 12.54 2.94
N ARG A 642 -19.94 13.30 4.00
CA ARG A 642 -19.78 14.76 4.02
C ARG A 642 -18.30 15.18 3.95
N ASN A 643 -18.05 16.31 3.31
CA ASN A 643 -16.73 16.97 3.19
C ASN A 643 -16.84 18.51 3.30
N ASP A 644 -17.83 18.98 4.07
CA ASP A 644 -18.16 20.39 4.29
C ASP A 644 -17.82 20.85 5.72
N TYR A 645 -16.91 20.15 6.42
CA TYR A 645 -16.53 20.46 7.80
C TYR A 645 -15.53 21.62 7.91
N ALA A 646 -14.82 21.92 6.83
CA ALA A 646 -13.94 23.08 6.69
C ALA A 646 -14.00 23.63 5.25
N THR A 647 -13.71 24.91 5.07
CA THR A 647 -13.49 25.50 3.75
C THR A 647 -12.32 24.77 3.08
N ASP A 648 -12.47 24.44 1.80
CA ASP A 648 -11.43 23.80 0.98
C ASP A 648 -10.86 22.47 1.54
N GLN A 649 -11.67 21.76 2.35
CA GLN A 649 -11.28 20.50 2.99
C GLN A 649 -10.69 19.50 1.98
N GLN A 650 -9.43 19.11 2.19
CA GLN A 650 -8.79 18.01 1.49
C GLN A 650 -8.71 16.78 2.37
N LEU A 651 -8.82 15.60 1.78
CA LEU A 651 -8.60 14.32 2.44
C LEU A 651 -7.49 13.56 1.72
N LEU A 652 -6.91 12.58 2.38
CA LEU A 652 -5.95 11.68 1.76
C LEU A 652 -6.66 10.64 0.90
N TRP A 653 -6.31 10.62 -0.37
CA TRP A 653 -6.70 9.60 -1.34
C TRP A 653 -5.49 8.77 -1.71
N MET A 654 -5.69 7.47 -1.84
CA MET A 654 -4.67 6.49 -2.23
C MET A 654 -5.04 5.88 -3.58
N PHE A 655 -4.04 5.65 -4.42
CA PHE A 655 -4.21 4.94 -5.69
C PHE A 655 -3.01 4.03 -5.99
N ALA A 656 -3.26 3.04 -6.84
CA ALA A 656 -2.24 2.13 -7.35
C ALA A 656 -1.78 2.56 -8.76
N LEU A 657 -0.57 2.12 -9.13
CA LEU A 657 0.05 2.43 -10.42
C LEU A 657 0.77 1.21 -10.98
N ASP A 658 0.43 0.83 -12.22
CA ASP A 658 1.19 -0.10 -13.05
C ASP A 658 2.35 0.67 -13.74
N PRO A 659 3.61 0.44 -13.34
CA PRO A 659 4.74 1.18 -13.88
C PRO A 659 5.08 0.77 -15.32
N ALA A 660 4.72 -0.44 -15.77
CA ALA A 660 5.01 -0.87 -17.14
C ALA A 660 4.21 -0.06 -18.16
N LYS A 661 2.94 0.23 -17.86
CA LYS A 661 2.09 1.12 -18.67
C LYS A 661 2.63 2.54 -18.72
N VAL A 662 3.02 3.11 -17.58
CA VAL A 662 3.61 4.45 -17.51
C VAL A 662 4.90 4.55 -18.34
N LEU A 663 5.79 3.55 -18.23
CA LEU A 663 7.03 3.51 -19.00
C LEU A 663 6.78 3.32 -20.51
N ALA A 664 5.63 2.78 -20.90
CA ALA A 664 5.13 2.70 -22.28
C ALA A 664 4.31 3.93 -22.74
N GLY A 665 4.23 5.00 -21.94
CA GLY A 665 3.51 6.23 -22.28
C GLY A 665 1.99 6.19 -22.08
N GLN A 666 1.49 5.23 -21.30
CA GLN A 666 0.06 5.00 -21.05
C GLN A 666 -0.29 5.30 -19.58
N ASP A 667 -1.54 5.70 -19.33
CA ASP A 667 -2.04 5.83 -17.95
C ASP A 667 -2.11 4.44 -17.28
N GLY A 668 -1.12 4.17 -16.43
CA GLY A 668 -1.06 2.96 -15.61
C GLY A 668 -1.84 3.06 -14.29
N SER A 669 -2.46 4.19 -13.98
CA SER A 669 -3.05 4.42 -12.67
C SER A 669 -4.40 3.72 -12.50
N PHE A 670 -4.77 3.45 -11.25
CA PHE A 670 -6.10 2.99 -10.87
C PHE A 670 -6.90 4.14 -10.22
N PRO A 671 -8.23 4.11 -10.29
CA PRO A 671 -9.09 5.05 -9.56
C PRO A 671 -8.76 5.12 -8.08
N GLY A 672 -8.61 6.35 -7.58
CA GLY A 672 -8.31 6.59 -6.18
C GLY A 672 -9.49 6.26 -5.26
N PHE A 673 -9.17 5.84 -4.05
CA PHE A 673 -10.10 5.65 -2.93
C PHE A 673 -9.60 6.48 -1.73
N PHE A 674 -10.50 6.95 -0.85
CA PHE A 674 -10.08 7.71 0.33
C PHE A 674 -9.57 6.74 1.41
N LEU A 675 -8.57 7.15 2.20
CA LEU A 675 -8.07 6.35 3.31
C LEU A 675 -9.09 6.36 4.46
N PRO A 676 -9.72 5.24 4.83
CA PRO A 676 -10.96 5.25 5.61
C PRO A 676 -10.73 5.25 7.13
N PHE A 677 -9.47 5.40 7.56
CA PHE A 677 -9.08 5.58 8.96
C PHE A 677 -8.85 7.04 9.36
N GLN A 678 -8.68 7.96 8.39
CA GLN A 678 -8.47 9.38 8.70
C GLN A 678 -9.75 9.99 9.29
N ASP A 679 -9.63 11.04 10.10
CA ASP A 679 -10.80 11.81 10.49
C ASP A 679 -11.34 12.56 9.25
N LEU A 680 -12.58 12.27 8.87
CA LEU A 680 -13.27 12.88 7.73
C LEU A 680 -13.79 14.29 8.06
N LYS A 681 -13.61 14.77 9.30
CA LYS A 681 -13.96 16.13 9.76
C LYS A 681 -12.75 17.07 9.77
N THR A 682 -11.57 16.54 9.48
CA THR A 682 -10.33 17.30 9.36
C THR A 682 -9.90 17.47 7.91
N SER A 683 -9.03 18.44 7.64
CA SER A 683 -8.33 18.54 6.35
C SER A 683 -6.92 17.97 6.48
N ASN A 684 -6.59 17.01 5.61
CA ASN A 684 -5.47 16.08 5.76
C ASN A 684 -4.60 16.07 4.48
N HIS A 685 -3.29 16.23 4.65
CA HIS A 685 -2.34 16.54 3.58
C HIS A 685 -1.00 15.79 3.76
N ILE A 686 -0.17 15.77 2.72
CA ILE A 686 1.24 15.32 2.73
C ILE A 686 1.43 13.94 3.38
N GLY A 687 0.88 12.89 2.76
CA GLY A 687 1.02 11.52 3.24
C GLY A 687 2.42 10.93 2.95
N GLN A 688 3.36 11.00 3.89
CA GLN A 688 4.70 10.42 3.79
C GLN A 688 4.75 8.98 4.30
N TRP A 689 5.59 8.13 3.70
CA TRP A 689 5.59 6.69 3.92
C TRP A 689 6.93 6.13 4.41
N THR A 690 6.89 5.02 5.14
CA THR A 690 8.05 4.19 5.51
C THR A 690 7.94 2.78 4.94
N GLU A 691 9.06 2.05 4.85
CA GLU A 691 9.06 0.62 4.50
C GLU A 691 8.55 -0.25 5.64
N LYS A 692 8.77 0.18 6.89
CA LYS A 692 8.54 -0.61 8.11
C LYS A 692 7.92 0.25 9.20
N THR A 693 7.06 -0.38 9.99
CA THR A 693 6.60 0.16 11.28
C THR A 693 7.73 0.00 12.29
N VAL A 694 7.84 0.94 13.23
CA VAL A 694 8.89 0.88 14.27
C VAL A 694 8.46 0.12 15.54
N ALA A 695 7.21 -0.35 15.56
CA ALA A 695 6.72 -1.40 16.45
C ALA A 695 7.05 -2.79 15.87
N PRO A 696 7.18 -3.86 16.69
CA PRO A 696 7.48 -5.20 16.19
C PRO A 696 6.40 -5.67 15.21
N ASN A 697 6.81 -6.00 13.99
CA ASN A 697 5.92 -6.54 12.96
C ASN A 697 5.18 -7.79 13.49
N PRO A 698 3.91 -8.01 13.10
CA PRO A 698 3.34 -9.35 13.21
C PRO A 698 4.23 -10.35 12.46
N PRO A 699 4.34 -11.60 12.92
CA PRO A 699 5.15 -12.61 12.26
C PRO A 699 4.66 -12.82 10.82
N PRO A 700 5.56 -13.13 9.87
CA PRO A 700 5.15 -13.52 8.52
C PRO A 700 4.21 -14.73 8.59
N PRO A 701 3.26 -14.87 7.63
CA PRO A 701 2.40 -16.04 7.59
C PRO A 701 3.25 -17.33 7.58
N PRO A 702 2.84 -18.39 8.29
CA PRO A 702 3.63 -19.60 8.43
C PRO A 702 3.92 -20.19 7.04
N PRO A 703 5.14 -20.73 6.80
CA PRO A 703 5.51 -21.29 5.52
C PRO A 703 4.57 -22.45 5.13
N PRO A 704 4.43 -22.77 3.83
CA PRO A 704 3.65 -23.92 3.40
C PRO A 704 4.17 -25.20 4.08
N PRO A 705 3.29 -26.08 4.58
CA PRO A 705 3.71 -27.35 5.15
C PRO A 705 4.41 -28.20 4.08
N PRO A 706 5.51 -28.91 4.42
CA PRO A 706 6.15 -29.82 3.47
C PRO A 706 5.20 -30.98 3.13
N PRO A 707 5.21 -31.48 1.88
CA PRO A 707 4.39 -32.63 1.51
C PRO A 707 4.86 -33.89 2.24
N PRO A 708 3.93 -34.78 2.66
CA PRO A 708 4.30 -36.13 3.10
C PRO A 708 5.10 -36.88 2.00
N PRO A 709 6.06 -37.74 2.36
CA PRO A 709 6.74 -38.58 1.38
C PRO A 709 5.73 -39.56 0.74
N PRO A 710 5.75 -39.75 -0.59
CA PRO A 710 4.87 -40.71 -1.25
C PRO A 710 5.18 -42.16 -0.80
N PRO A 711 4.17 -43.04 -0.75
CA PRO A 711 4.38 -44.46 -0.47
C PRO A 711 5.43 -45.07 -1.43
N PRO A 712 6.28 -46.00 -0.96
CA PRO A 712 7.16 -46.74 -1.86
C PRO A 712 6.34 -47.61 -2.84
N PRO A 713 6.89 -47.99 -4.01
CA PRO A 713 6.22 -48.93 -4.90
C PRO A 713 5.88 -50.24 -4.17
N PRO A 714 4.71 -50.85 -4.43
CA PRO A 714 4.40 -52.15 -3.85
C PRO A 714 5.48 -53.18 -4.27
N PRO A 715 5.89 -54.08 -3.35
CA PRO A 715 6.89 -55.10 -3.68
C PRO A 715 6.38 -56.01 -4.81
N PRO A 716 7.28 -56.65 -5.59
CA PRO A 716 6.87 -57.59 -6.62
C PRO A 716 5.97 -58.68 -6.04
N PRO A 717 4.89 -59.09 -6.73
CA PRO A 717 4.14 -60.28 -6.35
C PRO A 717 5.08 -61.49 -6.34
N ARG A 718 4.95 -62.31 -5.29
CA ARG A 718 5.69 -63.57 -5.14
C ARG A 718 5.06 -64.69 -5.95
#